data_AF-A0A0J1FZ32-F1
#
_entry.id   AF-A0A0J1FZ32-F1
#
_cell.length_a   1.000
_cell.length_b   1.000
_cell.length_c   1.000
_cell.angle_alpha   90.00
_cell.angle_beta   90.00
_cell.angle_gamma   90.00
#
_symmetry.space_group_name_H-M   'P 1'
#
loop_
_entity.id
_entity.type
_entity.pdbx_description
1 polymer ?
#
loop_
_entity_poly.entity_id
_entity_poly.type
_entity_poly.pdbx_seq_one_letter_code
_entity_poly.pdbx_strand_id
1 'polypeptide(L)'
;MDADVEKPEEEWTSDINKFSYAGSWGDSADDFGGGKYTTAQDGSADFTFEGSQALIYGTKAPEGALVNITVDGGEPQEVSLVSADKEGSTILFNTGSLGEGTHTISISKAADQNEKLLEISCAKVVRGTLEEKVEKVEKSKTVYTVSGVQPLLPAAVSAWTNMGNKVEKNVVWNLEGVDFTGNVTLEGTVPETSAKASVEVKVVTGNVQYFIDCNNPGSPEYTRVNSYAKLLNETPDQKLTNGTWGYLEEYGAYTGDKNDNYDTGWYAGQGQSISYVVPLKAGNYRVNLGFKEWWNQDRPMKVSVTAGDKTTELGTANTWKGGNPWSEEVYEFTCETEENVTFSVAADGGPDPVLSYLRIQNILDVQELKDALAGAAAIDRSLYPMEKLAVLDDLVKAGHPLLYQAGTSQKDVEQAALHIRTALADLNGSGETEETDLTSLRLAVAMAEKLEIQQNQNNCFTESSWAAAEEALNMAKAVLEKPDVSQEEVDLAFLKLITVCNLLENDTQKTGLLATIEGAEAVLADEESLAQYTEESVQAVRNALAEAKRVYTNEGMNQEEVNAAASKLMDAVTGLLLKREDSRLGILIQKAEAMLKNEAQYTPSTIEKLKTALEAAKAVVKNNQASEAEINKAYNELAAAMTSLVRKGNKTELKNALDMADNMLQEPGKYLGSSIAGLQGLTDEARKVYDDVEADAERIGEVLKGLINEILKARLMGDTDLNGVVDTNDSAELLKYNAELRPFTEEQELVADVNGDGTADSGDAAVILQYAAEKIVSF
;
A
#
# COMPACT_ATOMS: atom_id res chain seq x y z
N MET A 1 -50.98 -12.91 33.98
CA MET A 1 -50.61 -13.87 35.05
C MET A 1 -49.41 -14.58 34.50
N ASP A 2 -48.27 -14.51 35.20
CA ASP A 2 -47.10 -15.31 34.82
C ASP A 2 -47.53 -16.77 34.73
N ALA A 3 -47.04 -17.48 33.71
CA ALA A 3 -47.36 -18.90 33.57
C ALA A 3 -46.94 -19.66 34.82
N ASP A 4 -47.78 -20.58 35.29
CA ASP A 4 -47.39 -21.51 36.34
C ASP A 4 -46.48 -22.58 35.71
N VAL A 5 -45.28 -22.74 36.26
CA VAL A 5 -44.25 -23.63 35.73
C VAL A 5 -43.96 -24.69 36.79
N GLU A 6 -44.54 -25.88 36.62
CA GLU A 6 -44.42 -26.99 37.57
C GLU A 6 -43.33 -27.98 37.10
N LYS A 7 -42.39 -28.32 37.98
CA LYS A 7 -41.53 -29.51 37.85
C LYS A 7 -42.24 -30.66 38.58
N PRO A 8 -42.68 -31.72 37.89
CA PRO A 8 -43.45 -32.78 38.52
C PRO A 8 -42.54 -33.73 39.33
N GLU A 9 -42.24 -33.37 40.57
CA GLU A 9 -41.46 -34.21 41.50
C GLU A 9 -42.09 -34.36 42.89
N GLU A 10 -43.30 -33.86 43.14
CA GLU A 10 -43.95 -34.03 44.45
C GLU A 10 -44.81 -35.31 44.52
N GLU A 11 -44.97 -35.88 45.72
CA GLU A 11 -45.69 -37.13 46.05
C GLU A 11 -47.18 -37.19 45.58
N TRP A 12 -47.68 -36.18 44.87
CA TRP A 12 -49.05 -36.06 44.36
C TRP A 12 -49.20 -36.06 42.83
N THR A 13 -48.15 -36.35 42.05
CA THR A 13 -48.29 -36.49 40.58
C THR A 13 -49.10 -37.73 40.18
N SER A 14 -50.18 -37.54 39.42
CA SER A 14 -51.01 -38.61 38.86
C SER A 14 -50.29 -39.41 37.76
N ASP A 15 -50.95 -40.37 37.09
CA ASP A 15 -50.42 -40.95 35.84
C ASP A 15 -50.17 -39.90 34.75
N ILE A 16 -50.85 -38.75 34.86
CA ILE A 16 -50.62 -37.51 34.12
C ILE A 16 -49.58 -36.67 34.88
N ASN A 17 -48.65 -36.06 34.14
CA ASN A 17 -47.47 -35.29 34.56
C ASN A 17 -46.25 -36.12 35.01
N LYS A 18 -46.07 -37.37 34.53
CA LYS A 18 -44.83 -38.14 34.78
C LYS A 18 -44.31 -38.80 33.50
N PHE A 19 -43.00 -39.04 33.45
CA PHE A 19 -42.40 -39.82 32.37
C PHE A 19 -42.65 -41.32 32.56
N SER A 20 -43.03 -41.99 31.48
CA SER A 20 -43.07 -43.45 31.37
C SER A 20 -41.95 -43.89 30.43
N TYR A 21 -41.10 -44.80 30.88
CA TYR A 21 -39.91 -45.22 30.13
C TYR A 21 -40.07 -46.67 29.62
N ALA A 22 -39.69 -46.90 28.37
CA ALA A 22 -39.60 -48.22 27.76
C ALA A 22 -38.17 -48.51 27.30
N GLY A 23 -37.78 -49.78 27.31
CA GLY A 23 -36.40 -50.22 27.10
C GLY A 23 -35.55 -50.16 28.37
N SER A 24 -34.23 -50.28 28.23
CA SER A 24 -33.30 -50.28 29.37
C SER A 24 -32.83 -48.86 29.72
N TRP A 25 -33.13 -48.39 30.94
CA TRP A 25 -32.75 -47.08 31.46
C TRP A 25 -31.99 -47.18 32.78
N GLY A 26 -31.02 -46.29 33.00
CA GLY A 26 -30.32 -46.08 34.26
C GLY A 26 -30.60 -44.70 34.87
N ASP A 27 -30.09 -44.46 36.07
CA ASP A 27 -30.24 -43.18 36.78
C ASP A 27 -29.04 -42.27 36.50
N SER A 28 -29.32 -41.00 36.15
CA SER A 28 -28.31 -39.99 35.85
C SER A 28 -27.77 -39.36 37.13
N ALA A 29 -26.54 -38.85 37.11
CA ALA A 29 -25.99 -38.12 38.26
C ALA A 29 -26.66 -36.75 38.42
N ASP A 30 -26.76 -36.28 39.67
CA ASP A 30 -27.36 -34.97 40.00
C ASP A 30 -26.69 -33.81 39.24
N ASP A 31 -25.37 -33.90 39.06
CA ASP A 31 -24.55 -32.91 38.33
C ASP A 31 -24.98 -32.73 36.85
N PHE A 32 -25.74 -33.68 36.28
CA PHE A 32 -26.25 -33.62 34.91
C PHE A 32 -27.78 -33.51 34.83
N GLY A 33 -28.46 -33.24 35.96
CA GLY A 33 -29.90 -33.03 36.03
C GLY A 33 -30.69 -34.12 36.75
N GLY A 34 -30.04 -35.19 37.21
CA GLY A 34 -30.62 -36.17 38.15
C GLY A 34 -31.79 -37.01 37.61
N GLY A 35 -31.97 -37.10 36.28
CA GLY A 35 -33.06 -37.86 35.66
C GLY A 35 -32.68 -39.28 35.27
N LYS A 36 -33.14 -39.73 34.10
CA LYS A 36 -32.86 -41.08 33.57
C LYS A 36 -32.15 -41.03 32.24
N TYR A 37 -31.26 -41.99 32.00
CA TYR A 37 -30.52 -42.10 30.74
C TYR A 37 -30.60 -43.50 30.13
N THR A 38 -30.38 -43.58 28.81
CA THR A 38 -30.24 -44.83 28.07
C THR A 38 -29.24 -44.70 26.92
N THR A 39 -28.47 -45.75 26.68
CA THR A 39 -27.61 -45.92 25.50
C THR A 39 -28.14 -47.02 24.56
N ALA A 40 -29.22 -47.71 24.94
CA ALA A 40 -29.85 -48.75 24.12
C ALA A 40 -30.69 -48.14 22.98
N GLN A 41 -30.78 -48.82 21.84
CA GLN A 41 -31.53 -48.38 20.65
C GLN A 41 -33.05 -48.34 20.87
N ASP A 42 -33.59 -49.23 21.69
CA ASP A 42 -35.02 -49.37 21.99
C ASP A 42 -35.52 -48.45 23.11
N GLY A 43 -34.65 -47.58 23.63
CA GLY A 43 -35.00 -46.63 24.68
C GLY A 43 -35.97 -45.55 24.19
N SER A 44 -37.15 -45.47 24.82
CA SER A 44 -38.12 -44.40 24.60
C SER A 44 -38.75 -43.91 25.91
N ALA A 45 -39.29 -42.70 25.89
CA ALA A 45 -39.99 -42.10 27.00
C ALA A 45 -41.23 -41.34 26.53
N ASP A 46 -42.34 -41.52 27.25
CA ASP A 46 -43.58 -40.78 27.05
C ASP A 46 -43.84 -39.85 28.23
N PHE A 47 -44.19 -38.61 27.96
CA PHE A 47 -44.58 -37.61 28.95
C PHE A 47 -45.96 -37.06 28.61
N THR A 48 -46.96 -37.43 29.42
CA THR A 48 -48.31 -36.87 29.30
C THR A 48 -48.48 -35.77 30.32
N PHE A 49 -49.04 -34.62 29.94
CA PHE A 49 -49.23 -33.48 30.83
C PHE A 49 -50.57 -32.77 30.60
N GLU A 50 -51.00 -32.00 31.59
CA GLU A 50 -52.13 -31.06 31.47
C GLU A 50 -51.63 -29.61 31.58
N GLY A 51 -51.81 -28.85 30.52
CA GLY A 51 -51.34 -27.46 30.40
C GLY A 51 -51.36 -26.99 28.96
N SER A 52 -50.76 -25.84 28.70
CA SER A 52 -50.74 -25.21 27.38
C SER A 52 -49.44 -25.42 26.60
N GLN A 53 -48.37 -25.85 27.26
CA GLN A 53 -47.04 -26.07 26.69
C GLN A 53 -46.19 -26.93 27.65
N ALA A 54 -45.19 -27.64 27.12
CA ALA A 54 -44.15 -28.26 27.94
C ALA A 54 -42.74 -28.05 27.35
N LEU A 55 -41.77 -27.97 28.26
CA LEU A 55 -40.35 -27.89 27.98
C LEU A 55 -39.67 -29.15 28.52
N ILE A 56 -39.04 -29.94 27.65
CA ILE A 56 -38.30 -31.13 28.03
C ILE A 56 -36.84 -30.77 28.25
N TYR A 57 -36.31 -31.13 29.42
CA TYR A 57 -34.93 -30.91 29.80
C TYR A 57 -34.17 -32.24 29.89
N GLY A 58 -32.89 -32.19 29.57
CA GLY A 58 -31.99 -33.34 29.59
C GLY A 58 -30.56 -32.93 29.31
N THR A 59 -29.77 -33.87 28.78
CA THR A 59 -28.36 -33.67 28.51
C THR A 59 -28.07 -33.61 27.02
N LYS A 60 -27.30 -32.60 26.59
CA LYS A 60 -26.61 -32.61 25.29
C LYS A 60 -25.12 -32.90 25.52
N ALA A 61 -24.50 -33.72 24.67
CA ALA A 61 -23.12 -34.18 24.87
C ALA A 61 -22.49 -34.63 23.54
N PRO A 62 -21.15 -34.77 23.43
CA PRO A 62 -20.50 -35.29 22.22
C PRO A 62 -21.04 -36.67 21.80
N GLU A 63 -21.41 -37.49 22.78
CA GLU A 63 -22.01 -38.81 22.60
C GLU A 63 -23.54 -38.81 22.44
N GLY A 64 -24.19 -37.64 22.33
CA GLY A 64 -25.64 -37.49 22.24
C GLY A 64 -26.25 -38.21 21.03
N ALA A 65 -27.47 -38.71 21.20
CA ALA A 65 -28.24 -39.37 20.16
C ALA A 65 -28.99 -38.38 19.26
N LEU A 66 -29.30 -38.78 18.03
CA LEU A 66 -30.42 -38.22 17.28
C LEU A 66 -31.72 -38.84 17.80
N VAL A 67 -32.73 -38.03 18.14
CA VAL A 67 -34.01 -38.51 18.69
C VAL A 67 -35.19 -38.02 17.86
N ASN A 68 -36.23 -38.85 17.80
CA ASN A 68 -37.53 -38.52 17.24
C ASN A 68 -38.47 -38.11 18.38
N ILE A 69 -39.03 -36.92 18.28
CA ILE A 69 -40.00 -36.39 19.23
C ILE A 69 -41.33 -36.13 18.54
N THR A 70 -42.42 -36.70 19.04
CA THR A 70 -43.78 -36.41 18.58
C THR A 70 -44.58 -35.73 19.68
N VAL A 71 -45.51 -34.87 19.30
CA VAL A 71 -46.50 -34.25 20.18
C VAL A 71 -47.88 -34.68 19.71
N ASP A 72 -48.68 -35.24 20.60
CA ASP A 72 -50.04 -35.75 20.35
C ASP A 72 -50.14 -36.73 19.16
N GLY A 73 -49.08 -37.52 18.94
CA GLY A 73 -49.00 -38.47 17.83
C GLY A 73 -48.87 -37.82 16.45
N GLY A 74 -48.53 -36.53 16.39
CA GLY A 74 -48.21 -35.83 15.15
C GLY A 74 -46.90 -36.29 14.49
N GLU A 75 -46.50 -35.60 13.44
CA GLU A 75 -45.27 -35.91 12.69
C GLU A 75 -44.02 -35.84 13.60
N PRO A 76 -43.12 -36.85 13.54
CA PRO A 76 -41.88 -36.85 14.31
C PRO A 76 -40.96 -35.69 13.93
N GLN A 77 -40.41 -35.02 14.94
CA GLN A 77 -39.34 -34.03 14.81
C GLN A 77 -38.01 -34.65 15.23
N GLU A 78 -37.04 -34.64 14.32
CA GLU A 78 -35.68 -35.08 14.61
C GLU A 78 -34.90 -34.00 15.36
N VAL A 79 -34.38 -34.35 16.54
CA VAL A 79 -33.60 -33.45 17.41
C VAL A 79 -32.26 -34.09 17.70
N SER A 80 -31.17 -33.39 17.37
CA SER A 80 -29.82 -33.83 17.72
C SER A 80 -29.47 -33.42 19.15
N LEU A 81 -29.03 -34.38 19.95
CA LEU A 81 -28.51 -34.15 21.30
C LEU A 81 -26.98 -33.99 21.32
N VAL A 82 -26.35 -33.89 20.16
CA VAL A 82 -24.89 -33.70 20.05
C VAL A 82 -24.51 -32.27 20.44
N SER A 83 -23.55 -32.14 21.34
CA SER A 83 -22.91 -30.88 21.74
C SER A 83 -21.40 -31.06 21.87
N ALA A 84 -20.63 -29.97 21.75
CA ALA A 84 -19.17 -30.02 21.92
C ALA A 84 -18.76 -30.35 23.36
N ASP A 85 -19.53 -29.87 24.32
CA ASP A 85 -19.38 -30.12 25.75
C ASP A 85 -20.63 -30.79 26.32
N LYS A 86 -20.45 -31.55 27.40
CA LYS A 86 -21.56 -32.20 28.11
C LYS A 86 -22.29 -31.17 28.99
N GLU A 87 -23.50 -30.82 28.60
CA GLU A 87 -24.36 -29.86 29.27
C GLU A 87 -25.64 -30.56 29.74
N GLY A 88 -25.77 -30.74 31.07
CA GLY A 88 -26.99 -31.27 31.69
C GLY A 88 -28.04 -30.18 31.95
N SER A 89 -29.27 -30.59 32.26
CA SER A 89 -30.39 -29.67 32.54
C SER A 89 -30.64 -28.61 31.44
N THR A 90 -30.37 -28.95 30.18
CA THR A 90 -30.60 -28.06 29.03
C THR A 90 -31.90 -28.43 28.32
N ILE A 91 -32.55 -27.47 27.65
CA ILE A 91 -33.79 -27.72 26.91
C ILE A 91 -33.46 -28.61 25.69
N LEU A 92 -34.07 -29.79 25.66
CA LEU A 92 -34.02 -30.70 24.52
C LEU A 92 -35.13 -30.37 23.52
N PHE A 93 -36.32 -30.05 24.03
CA PHE A 93 -37.49 -29.84 23.19
C PHE A 93 -38.46 -28.86 23.83
N ASN A 94 -39.10 -28.05 22.99
CA ASN A 94 -40.17 -27.14 23.36
C ASN A 94 -41.37 -27.44 22.45
N THR A 95 -42.52 -27.76 23.04
CA THR A 95 -43.73 -28.07 22.27
C THR A 95 -44.29 -26.87 21.49
N GLY A 96 -43.90 -25.65 21.86
CA GLY A 96 -44.66 -24.46 21.51
C GLY A 96 -46.01 -24.43 22.23
N SER A 97 -46.86 -23.46 21.87
CA SER A 97 -48.22 -23.36 22.44
C SER A 97 -49.15 -24.38 21.79
N LEU A 98 -49.71 -25.28 22.59
CA LEU A 98 -50.66 -26.31 22.19
C LEU A 98 -52.12 -25.93 22.52
N GLY A 99 -52.32 -24.88 23.33
CA GLY A 99 -53.60 -24.54 23.96
C GLY A 99 -53.84 -25.36 25.23
N GLU A 100 -54.69 -24.90 26.14
CA GLU A 100 -54.97 -25.63 27.39
C GLU A 100 -55.64 -26.99 27.09
N GLY A 101 -55.00 -28.07 27.53
CA GLY A 101 -55.51 -29.42 27.32
C GLY A 101 -54.61 -30.50 27.92
N THR A 102 -54.98 -31.76 27.68
CA THR A 102 -54.11 -32.91 27.95
C THR A 102 -53.32 -33.25 26.69
N HIS A 103 -51.99 -33.26 26.81
CA HIS A 103 -51.07 -33.49 25.70
C HIS A 103 -50.07 -34.61 26.04
N THR A 104 -49.56 -35.30 25.02
CA THR A 104 -48.53 -36.34 25.19
C THR A 104 -47.34 -36.09 24.27
N ILE A 105 -46.14 -36.11 24.84
CA ILE A 105 -44.86 -36.06 24.12
C ILE A 105 -44.24 -37.44 24.15
N SER A 106 -43.90 -37.98 22.99
CA SER A 106 -43.16 -39.25 22.88
C SER A 106 -41.76 -38.99 22.34
N ILE A 107 -40.74 -39.50 23.03
CA ILE A 107 -39.32 -39.32 22.70
C ILE A 107 -38.71 -40.70 22.49
N SER A 108 -38.09 -40.93 21.34
CA SER A 108 -37.43 -42.18 21.00
C SER A 108 -36.14 -41.93 20.24
N LYS A 109 -35.19 -42.86 20.25
CA LYS A 109 -34.00 -42.72 19.41
C LYS A 109 -34.33 -42.92 17.93
N ALA A 110 -33.72 -42.10 17.08
CA ALA A 110 -33.72 -42.35 15.65
C ALA A 110 -33.03 -43.69 15.32
N ALA A 111 -33.19 -44.18 14.09
CA ALA A 111 -32.54 -45.41 13.67
C ALA A 111 -31.00 -45.32 13.80
N ASP A 112 -30.37 -46.44 14.09
CA ASP A 112 -28.91 -46.60 14.15
C ASP A 112 -28.17 -45.70 15.17
N GLN A 113 -28.80 -45.42 16.32
CA GLN A 113 -28.27 -44.64 17.44
C GLN A 113 -27.87 -45.51 18.65
N ASN A 114 -27.47 -46.76 18.42
CA ASN A 114 -26.98 -47.64 19.49
C ASN A 114 -25.73 -47.04 20.14
N GLU A 115 -25.58 -47.20 21.46
CA GLU A 115 -24.51 -46.62 22.29
C GLU A 115 -24.54 -45.08 22.44
N LYS A 116 -25.37 -44.37 21.66
CA LYS A 116 -25.55 -42.91 21.79
C LYS A 116 -26.45 -42.57 22.97
N LEU A 117 -26.16 -41.45 23.64
CA LEU A 117 -26.82 -41.02 24.86
C LEU A 117 -28.17 -40.34 24.59
N LEU A 118 -29.23 -40.84 25.21
CA LEU A 118 -30.47 -40.10 25.49
C LEU A 118 -30.61 -40.00 27.00
N GLU A 119 -30.59 -38.79 27.55
CA GLU A 119 -30.87 -38.52 28.97
C GLU A 119 -31.97 -37.48 29.08
N ILE A 120 -32.93 -37.74 29.96
CA ILE A 120 -34.06 -36.86 30.24
C ILE A 120 -34.04 -36.56 31.73
N SER A 121 -33.85 -35.30 32.07
CA SER A 121 -33.74 -34.81 33.44
C SER A 121 -35.13 -34.54 34.02
N CYS A 122 -35.90 -33.66 33.38
CA CYS A 122 -37.24 -33.31 33.81
C CYS A 122 -38.07 -32.70 32.68
N ALA A 123 -39.35 -32.48 32.93
CA ALA A 123 -40.21 -31.64 32.11
C ALA A 123 -40.70 -30.47 32.96
N LYS A 124 -40.88 -29.31 32.33
CA LYS A 124 -41.60 -28.19 32.92
C LYS A 124 -42.90 -28.02 32.17
N VAL A 125 -44.02 -28.13 32.88
CA VAL A 125 -45.35 -27.89 32.32
C VAL A 125 -45.71 -26.44 32.53
N VAL A 126 -46.22 -25.81 31.49
CA VAL A 126 -46.64 -24.42 31.48
C VAL A 126 -48.17 -24.39 31.47
N ARG A 127 -48.77 -23.66 32.41
CA ARG A 127 -50.21 -23.32 32.39
C ARG A 127 -50.38 -21.83 32.12
N GLY A 128 -51.23 -21.47 31.16
CA GLY A 128 -51.41 -20.09 30.69
C GLY A 128 -50.45 -19.69 29.56
N THR A 129 -50.11 -18.41 29.47
CA THR A 129 -49.22 -17.87 28.43
C THR A 129 -47.82 -17.64 29.01
N LEU A 130 -46.83 -18.36 28.50
CA LEU A 130 -45.42 -18.11 28.83
C LEU A 130 -44.85 -17.04 27.89
N GLU A 131 -44.43 -15.91 28.45
CA GLU A 131 -43.70 -14.89 27.70
C GLU A 131 -42.24 -15.32 27.50
N GLU A 132 -41.77 -15.17 26.26
CA GLU A 132 -40.39 -15.44 25.90
C GLU A 132 -39.48 -14.30 26.36
N LYS A 133 -38.45 -14.63 27.14
CA LYS A 133 -37.47 -13.68 27.65
C LYS A 133 -36.06 -14.24 27.55
N VAL A 134 -35.09 -13.35 27.35
CA VAL A 134 -33.67 -13.72 27.33
C VAL A 134 -33.24 -14.17 28.72
N GLU A 135 -32.62 -15.36 28.81
CA GLU A 135 -32.12 -15.94 30.06
C GLU A 135 -30.59 -15.99 30.09
N LYS A 136 -29.95 -16.32 28.97
CA LYS A 136 -28.49 -16.48 28.86
C LYS A 136 -27.96 -15.82 27.59
N VAL A 137 -26.97 -14.94 27.72
CA VAL A 137 -26.26 -14.37 26.56
C VAL A 137 -25.04 -15.22 26.24
N GLU A 138 -24.84 -15.53 24.96
CA GLU A 138 -23.67 -16.25 24.48
C GLU A 138 -22.43 -15.37 24.62
N LYS A 139 -21.32 -15.95 25.09
CA LYS A 139 -20.06 -15.23 25.21
C LYS A 139 -19.62 -14.74 23.82
N SER A 140 -19.35 -13.45 23.69
CA SER A 140 -18.90 -12.88 22.41
C SER A 140 -17.50 -13.36 22.06
N LYS A 141 -17.22 -13.48 20.75
CA LYS A 141 -15.88 -13.76 20.24
C LYS A 141 -14.93 -12.64 20.67
N THR A 142 -13.67 -12.99 20.91
CA THR A 142 -12.60 -12.02 21.17
C THR A 142 -12.49 -11.06 20.00
N VAL A 143 -12.39 -9.76 20.29
CA VAL A 143 -12.11 -8.72 19.29
C VAL A 143 -10.69 -8.20 19.48
N TYR A 144 -10.08 -7.75 18.39
CA TYR A 144 -8.69 -7.33 18.36
C TYR A 144 -8.59 -5.86 17.97
N THR A 145 -7.62 -5.17 18.55
CA THR A 145 -7.27 -3.79 18.23
C THR A 145 -5.79 -3.55 18.48
N VAL A 146 -5.28 -2.39 18.10
CA VAL A 146 -3.93 -1.94 18.47
C VAL A 146 -4.00 -0.90 19.58
N SER A 147 -2.88 -0.66 20.25
CA SER A 147 -2.83 0.25 21.40
C SER A 147 -3.42 1.63 21.05
N GLY A 148 -4.37 2.06 21.88
CA GLY A 148 -5.02 3.37 21.82
C GLY A 148 -6.20 3.48 20.84
N VAL A 149 -6.65 2.38 20.23
CA VAL A 149 -7.77 2.40 19.27
C VAL A 149 -8.96 1.62 19.83
N GLN A 150 -10.14 2.25 19.88
CA GLN A 150 -11.38 1.56 20.22
C GLN A 150 -11.66 0.46 19.18
N PRO A 151 -11.89 -0.80 19.58
CA PRO A 151 -12.15 -1.89 18.65
C PRO A 151 -13.53 -1.76 17.98
N LEU A 152 -13.70 -2.45 16.85
CA LEU A 152 -15.01 -2.72 16.30
C LEU A 152 -15.76 -3.72 17.20
N LEU A 153 -16.73 -3.24 17.96
CA LEU A 153 -17.54 -4.06 18.85
C LEU A 153 -18.77 -4.62 18.11
N PRO A 154 -19.22 -5.83 18.46
CA PRO A 154 -20.41 -6.40 17.83
C PRO A 154 -21.66 -5.59 18.23
N ALA A 155 -22.47 -5.20 17.25
CA ALA A 155 -23.71 -4.45 17.49
C ALA A 155 -24.83 -5.30 18.11
N ALA A 156 -24.74 -6.63 17.95
CA ALA A 156 -25.68 -7.59 18.50
C ALA A 156 -24.95 -8.82 19.06
N VAL A 157 -25.65 -9.51 19.96
CA VAL A 157 -25.21 -10.76 20.58
C VAL A 157 -26.27 -11.84 20.38
N SER A 158 -25.80 -13.07 20.24
CA SER A 158 -26.67 -14.25 20.34
C SER A 158 -27.03 -14.51 21.79
N ALA A 159 -28.30 -14.83 22.04
CA ALA A 159 -28.80 -15.15 23.36
C ALA A 159 -29.81 -16.31 23.29
N TRP A 160 -29.94 -17.02 24.40
CA TRP A 160 -30.90 -18.09 24.60
C TRP A 160 -32.04 -17.59 25.48
N THR A 161 -33.26 -17.90 25.07
CA THR A 161 -34.46 -17.55 25.84
C THR A 161 -34.81 -18.64 26.85
N ASN A 162 -35.68 -18.32 27.80
CA ASN A 162 -36.28 -19.27 28.75
C ASN A 162 -37.08 -20.40 28.07
N MET A 163 -37.30 -20.30 26.76
CA MET A 163 -37.98 -21.30 25.92
C MET A 163 -37.00 -22.13 25.07
N GLY A 164 -35.69 -21.90 25.19
CA GLY A 164 -34.65 -22.64 24.47
C GLY A 164 -34.41 -22.16 23.04
N ASN A 165 -35.04 -21.06 22.62
CA ASN A 165 -34.80 -20.48 21.31
C ASN A 165 -33.51 -19.64 21.31
N LYS A 166 -32.78 -19.68 20.20
CA LYS A 166 -31.66 -18.78 19.95
C LYS A 166 -32.19 -17.52 19.27
N VAL A 167 -31.94 -16.37 19.89
CA VAL A 167 -32.36 -15.05 19.40
C VAL A 167 -31.15 -14.13 19.28
N GLU A 168 -31.20 -13.19 18.34
CA GLU A 168 -30.22 -12.11 18.23
C GLU A 168 -30.77 -10.85 18.91
N LYS A 169 -29.94 -10.20 19.72
CA LYS A 169 -30.32 -9.00 20.46
C LYS A 169 -29.25 -7.94 20.34
N ASN A 170 -29.65 -6.70 20.10
CA ASN A 170 -28.75 -5.55 20.13
C ASN A 170 -28.07 -5.45 21.50
N VAL A 171 -26.82 -4.97 21.51
CA VAL A 171 -26.05 -4.76 22.73
C VAL A 171 -25.54 -3.32 22.76
N VAL A 172 -25.59 -2.72 23.94
CA VAL A 172 -24.95 -1.42 24.21
C VAL A 172 -23.77 -1.66 25.13
N TRP A 173 -22.56 -1.44 24.62
CA TRP A 173 -21.32 -1.65 25.36
C TRP A 173 -21.02 -0.48 26.28
N ASN A 174 -20.58 -0.75 27.50
CA ASN A 174 -20.10 0.29 28.41
C ASN A 174 -18.66 0.65 28.08
N LEU A 175 -18.45 1.89 27.61
CA LEU A 175 -17.14 2.42 27.22
C LEU A 175 -16.62 3.50 28.18
N GLU A 176 -17.36 3.81 29.25
CA GLU A 176 -17.00 4.88 30.17
C GLU A 176 -15.68 4.54 30.90
N GLY A 177 -14.67 5.40 30.74
CA GLY A 177 -13.37 5.26 31.40
C GLY A 177 -12.52 4.08 30.90
N VAL A 178 -12.87 3.48 29.77
CA VAL A 178 -12.11 2.35 29.20
C VAL A 178 -10.85 2.86 28.50
N ASP A 179 -9.70 2.23 28.82
CA ASP A 179 -8.42 2.47 28.16
C ASP A 179 -8.03 1.27 27.29
N PHE A 180 -7.85 1.52 25.98
CA PHE A 180 -7.46 0.52 24.99
C PHE A 180 -5.95 0.44 24.73
N THR A 181 -5.10 0.87 25.67
CA THR A 181 -3.66 0.58 25.63
C THR A 181 -3.29 -0.84 26.10
N GLY A 182 -4.23 -1.54 26.77
CA GLY A 182 -4.06 -2.91 27.24
C GLY A 182 -5.31 -3.77 27.02
N ASN A 183 -5.18 -5.07 27.30
CA ASN A 183 -6.31 -6.00 27.20
C ASN A 183 -7.40 -5.64 28.22
N VAL A 184 -8.66 -5.71 27.79
CA VAL A 184 -9.81 -5.37 28.64
C VAL A 184 -10.98 -6.31 28.35
N THR A 185 -11.80 -6.59 29.36
CA THR A 185 -13.09 -7.24 29.20
C THR A 185 -14.18 -6.19 29.36
N LEU A 186 -15.00 -6.02 28.34
CA LEU A 186 -16.12 -5.09 28.37
C LEU A 186 -17.42 -5.81 28.75
N GLU A 187 -18.26 -5.11 29.51
CA GLU A 187 -19.64 -5.50 29.76
C GLU A 187 -20.58 -4.66 28.88
N GLY A 188 -21.66 -5.28 28.41
CA GLY A 188 -22.71 -4.62 27.66
C GLY A 188 -24.09 -4.95 28.22
N THR A 189 -25.02 -4.01 28.07
CA THR A 189 -26.43 -4.22 28.41
C THR A 189 -27.22 -4.65 27.19
N VAL A 190 -28.08 -5.65 27.36
CA VAL A 190 -29.03 -6.09 26.32
C VAL A 190 -30.39 -5.43 26.60
N PRO A 191 -30.86 -4.49 25.76
CA PRO A 191 -32.09 -3.74 25.99
C PRO A 191 -33.31 -4.63 26.26
N GLU A 192 -34.22 -4.17 27.12
CA GLU A 192 -35.45 -4.86 27.52
C GLU A 192 -35.22 -6.17 28.31
N THR A 193 -33.99 -6.45 28.74
CA THR A 193 -33.64 -7.65 29.50
C THR A 193 -32.78 -7.29 30.70
N SER A 194 -32.75 -8.17 31.71
CA SER A 194 -31.77 -8.09 32.81
C SER A 194 -30.43 -8.75 32.46
N ALA A 195 -30.29 -9.28 31.23
CA ALA A 195 -29.12 -10.02 30.82
C ALA A 195 -27.98 -9.08 30.42
N LYS A 196 -26.75 -9.53 30.70
CA LYS A 196 -25.52 -8.81 30.35
C LYS A 196 -24.76 -9.58 29.28
N ALA A 197 -24.15 -8.83 28.36
CA ALA A 197 -23.18 -9.34 27.41
C ALA A 197 -21.75 -9.08 27.91
N SER A 198 -20.80 -9.89 27.44
CA SER A 198 -19.38 -9.65 27.69
C SER A 198 -18.56 -9.97 26.44
N VAL A 199 -17.56 -9.14 26.18
CA VAL A 199 -16.59 -9.31 25.09
C VAL A 199 -15.17 -9.06 25.60
N GLU A 200 -14.25 -9.92 25.18
CA GLU A 200 -12.82 -9.77 25.46
C GLU A 200 -12.17 -8.97 24.33
N VAL A 201 -11.49 -7.88 24.67
CA VAL A 201 -10.73 -7.03 23.75
C VAL A 201 -9.25 -7.29 23.98
N LYS A 202 -8.53 -7.69 22.93
CA LYS A 202 -7.07 -7.87 22.96
C LYS A 202 -6.35 -6.81 22.16
N VAL A 203 -5.42 -6.14 22.83
CA VAL A 203 -4.47 -5.23 22.19
C VAL A 203 -3.32 -6.06 21.64
N VAL A 204 -3.14 -6.02 20.32
CA VAL A 204 -2.17 -6.85 19.60
C VAL A 204 -1.11 -6.02 18.90
N THR A 205 -0.01 -6.68 18.56
CA THR A 205 1.04 -6.10 17.72
C THR A 205 0.50 -5.89 16.30
N GLY A 206 0.67 -4.68 15.79
CA GLY A 206 0.21 -4.34 14.44
C GLY A 206 1.07 -5.00 13.35
N ASN A 207 0.46 -5.30 12.20
CA ASN A 207 1.10 -5.62 10.93
C ASN A 207 2.19 -6.72 10.99
N VAL A 208 1.94 -7.77 11.78
CA VAL A 208 2.81 -8.95 11.84
C VAL A 208 2.63 -9.73 10.53
N GLN A 209 3.70 -9.82 9.73
CA GLN A 209 3.69 -10.55 8.45
C GLN A 209 3.88 -12.04 8.66
N TYR A 210 4.87 -12.38 9.49
CA TYR A 210 5.29 -13.75 9.75
C TYR A 210 5.46 -13.94 11.25
N PHE A 211 4.97 -15.07 11.76
CA PHE A 211 5.33 -15.58 13.07
C PHE A 211 5.74 -17.03 12.90
N ILE A 212 7.03 -17.30 12.92
CA ILE A 212 7.63 -18.61 12.71
C ILE A 212 7.97 -19.17 14.08
N ASP A 213 7.29 -20.24 14.50
CA ASP A 213 7.51 -20.91 15.78
C ASP A 213 8.33 -22.18 15.55
N CYS A 214 9.64 -22.07 15.77
CA CYS A 214 10.60 -23.05 15.31
C CYS A 214 10.34 -24.43 15.93
N ASN A 215 10.31 -25.46 15.09
CA ASN A 215 10.06 -26.85 15.50
C ASN A 215 8.72 -27.06 16.26
N ASN A 216 7.70 -26.25 16.01
CA ASN A 216 6.39 -26.35 16.68
C ASN A 216 5.19 -26.39 15.70
N PRO A 217 4.97 -27.51 14.97
CA PRO A 217 3.89 -27.62 13.98
C PRO A 217 2.48 -27.51 14.57
N GLY A 218 2.33 -27.62 15.89
CA GLY A 218 1.06 -27.50 16.61
C GLY A 218 0.93 -26.22 17.44
N SER A 219 1.68 -25.17 17.08
CA SER A 219 1.83 -23.95 17.87
C SER A 219 0.49 -23.25 18.17
N PRO A 220 0.08 -23.18 19.46
CA PRO A 220 -1.05 -22.36 19.88
C PRO A 220 -0.78 -20.86 19.71
N GLU A 221 0.48 -20.45 19.84
CA GLU A 221 0.91 -19.06 19.66
C GLU A 221 0.74 -18.62 18.21
N TYR A 222 1.22 -19.41 17.25
CA TYR A 222 0.96 -19.20 15.82
C TYR A 222 -0.55 -19.10 15.55
N THR A 223 -1.33 -20.05 16.06
CA THR A 223 -2.79 -20.07 15.88
C THR A 223 -3.43 -18.79 16.40
N ARG A 224 -2.97 -18.30 17.56
CA ARG A 224 -3.43 -17.04 18.15
C ARG A 224 -3.07 -15.84 17.28
N VAL A 225 -1.81 -15.71 16.86
CA VAL A 225 -1.36 -14.59 16.03
C VAL A 225 -2.08 -14.59 14.68
N ASN A 226 -2.17 -15.76 14.04
CA ASN A 226 -2.83 -15.93 12.75
C ASN A 226 -4.33 -15.57 12.78
N SER A 227 -5.00 -15.80 13.91
CA SER A 227 -6.44 -15.52 14.04
C SER A 227 -6.80 -14.06 13.71
N TYR A 228 -5.94 -13.11 14.10
CA TYR A 228 -6.12 -11.68 13.86
C TYR A 228 -5.24 -11.16 12.71
N ALA A 229 -3.98 -11.58 12.64
CA ALA A 229 -3.01 -11.01 11.70
C ALA A 229 -3.15 -11.57 10.29
N LYS A 230 -3.75 -12.75 10.08
CA LYS A 230 -3.78 -13.43 8.77
C LYS A 230 -2.36 -13.59 8.21
N LEU A 231 -1.51 -14.25 8.99
CA LEU A 231 -0.08 -14.41 8.73
C LEU A 231 0.19 -15.04 7.36
N LEU A 232 1.28 -14.60 6.73
CA LEU A 232 1.67 -15.04 5.40
C LEU A 232 2.33 -16.42 5.37
N ASN A 233 2.80 -16.96 6.50
CA ASN A 233 3.48 -18.26 6.51
C ASN A 233 2.54 -19.48 6.38
N GLU A 234 1.23 -19.34 6.54
CA GLU A 234 0.21 -20.43 6.47
C GLU A 234 0.35 -21.59 7.49
N THR A 235 1.58 -21.90 7.93
CA THR A 235 1.94 -22.90 8.92
C THR A 235 2.95 -22.32 9.93
N PRO A 236 3.05 -22.86 11.16
CA PRO A 236 3.96 -22.33 12.18
C PRO A 236 5.43 -22.39 11.80
N ASP A 237 5.86 -23.45 11.10
CA ASP A 237 7.23 -23.66 10.68
C ASP A 237 7.27 -24.67 9.52
N GLN A 238 8.22 -24.52 8.61
CA GLN A 238 8.42 -25.47 7.52
C GLN A 238 9.83 -25.39 6.92
N LYS A 239 10.30 -26.52 6.39
CA LYS A 239 11.53 -26.56 5.59
C LYS A 239 11.30 -25.86 4.26
N LEU A 240 12.28 -25.08 3.80
CA LEU A 240 12.25 -24.55 2.45
C LEU A 240 12.29 -25.71 1.45
N THR A 241 11.18 -25.90 0.73
CA THR A 241 11.07 -26.81 -0.41
C THR A 241 10.88 -25.98 -1.68
N ASN A 242 10.23 -26.47 -2.74
CA ASN A 242 9.88 -25.68 -3.94
C ASN A 242 8.91 -24.51 -3.66
N GLY A 243 8.71 -24.11 -2.40
CA GLY A 243 7.90 -22.98 -1.95
C GLY A 243 8.71 -21.69 -1.79
N THR A 244 8.06 -20.64 -1.29
CA THR A 244 8.62 -19.28 -1.24
C THR A 244 9.29 -18.92 0.09
N TRP A 245 9.02 -19.67 1.18
CA TRP A 245 9.58 -19.39 2.52
C TRP A 245 9.88 -20.68 3.30
N GLY A 246 10.80 -20.62 4.27
CA GLY A 246 11.10 -21.72 5.18
C GLY A 246 12.56 -21.77 5.64
N TYR A 247 12.90 -22.74 6.49
CA TYR A 247 14.28 -22.95 6.96
C TYR A 247 15.16 -23.66 5.92
N LEU A 248 16.43 -23.27 5.83
CA LEU A 248 17.32 -23.69 4.73
C LEU A 248 17.94 -25.08 4.89
N GLU A 249 18.38 -25.42 6.09
CA GLU A 249 19.14 -26.65 6.34
C GLU A 249 18.45 -27.56 7.34
N GLU A 250 18.98 -28.76 7.53
CA GLU A 250 18.56 -29.60 8.65
C GLU A 250 19.25 -29.14 9.93
N TYR A 251 18.47 -28.91 10.97
CA TYR A 251 18.93 -28.50 12.28
C TYR A 251 18.59 -29.54 13.33
N GLY A 252 19.27 -29.47 14.47
CA GLY A 252 18.89 -30.22 15.64
C GLY A 252 17.59 -29.68 16.25
N ALA A 253 16.68 -30.58 16.60
CA ALA A 253 15.36 -30.25 17.12
C ALA A 253 15.31 -30.29 18.65
N TYR A 254 14.80 -29.24 19.30
CA TYR A 254 14.39 -29.29 20.70
C TYR A 254 12.85 -29.27 20.81
N THR A 255 12.28 -30.24 21.54
CA THR A 255 10.83 -30.46 21.64
C THR A 255 10.41 -30.60 23.10
N GLY A 256 10.09 -29.48 23.74
CA GLY A 256 9.53 -29.39 25.09
C GLY A 256 8.01 -29.13 25.06
N ASP A 257 7.54 -28.21 25.90
CA ASP A 257 6.14 -27.80 25.95
C ASP A 257 5.74 -26.95 24.75
N LYS A 258 4.93 -27.51 23.86
CA LYS A 258 4.39 -26.82 22.67
C LYS A 258 3.60 -25.54 22.97
N ASN A 259 3.17 -25.33 24.22
CA ASN A 259 2.44 -24.12 24.62
C ASN A 259 3.37 -22.97 25.04
N ASP A 260 4.68 -23.23 25.16
CA ASP A 260 5.73 -22.24 25.40
C ASP A 260 6.63 -22.15 24.16
N ASN A 261 6.55 -21.05 23.42
CA ASN A 261 7.32 -20.82 22.20
C ASN A 261 8.83 -20.60 22.46
N TYR A 262 9.29 -20.66 23.71
CA TYR A 262 10.70 -20.79 24.05
C TYR A 262 11.12 -22.24 24.34
N ASP A 263 10.19 -23.14 24.64
CA ASP A 263 10.48 -24.55 24.98
C ASP A 263 10.44 -25.48 23.75
N THR A 264 10.45 -24.88 22.56
CA THR A 264 10.68 -25.54 21.27
C THR A 264 11.68 -24.72 20.46
N GLY A 265 12.40 -25.36 19.54
CA GLY A 265 13.26 -24.63 18.61
C GLY A 265 14.32 -25.47 17.91
N TRP A 266 15.18 -24.75 17.19
CA TRP A 266 16.32 -25.30 16.46
C TRP A 266 17.63 -25.04 17.21
N TYR A 267 18.57 -25.98 17.10
CA TYR A 267 19.98 -25.78 17.42
C TYR A 267 20.85 -26.17 16.22
N ALA A 268 21.86 -25.35 15.94
CA ALA A 268 22.78 -25.60 14.85
C ALA A 268 23.79 -26.71 15.17
N GLY A 269 24.29 -27.38 14.13
CA GLY A 269 25.50 -28.18 14.19
C GLY A 269 26.78 -27.33 14.16
N GLN A 270 27.94 -28.00 14.32
CA GLN A 270 29.23 -27.32 14.43
C GLN A 270 29.53 -26.41 13.23
N GLY A 271 29.62 -25.10 13.48
CA GLY A 271 29.90 -24.08 12.45
C GLY A 271 28.74 -23.78 11.51
N GLN A 272 27.55 -24.34 11.77
CA GLN A 272 26.33 -24.10 11.02
C GLN A 272 25.63 -22.83 11.51
N SER A 273 24.88 -22.17 10.62
CA SER A 273 23.97 -21.06 10.97
C SER A 273 22.52 -21.49 10.79
N ILE A 274 21.64 -21.07 11.69
CA ILE A 274 20.19 -21.28 11.55
C ILE A 274 19.65 -20.19 10.64
N SER A 275 19.05 -20.55 9.51
CA SER A 275 18.64 -19.60 8.49
C SER A 275 17.24 -19.85 7.94
N TYR A 276 16.49 -18.77 7.73
CA TYR A 276 15.14 -18.74 7.17
C TYR A 276 15.05 -17.81 5.98
N VAL A 277 14.47 -18.29 4.88
CA VAL A 277 14.09 -17.46 3.72
C VAL A 277 12.64 -17.02 3.87
N VAL A 278 12.38 -15.74 3.64
CA VAL A 278 11.06 -15.12 3.75
C VAL A 278 10.87 -14.10 2.60
N PRO A 279 9.79 -14.18 1.81
CA PRO A 279 9.47 -13.18 0.80
C PRO A 279 8.94 -11.91 1.49
N LEU A 280 9.53 -10.77 1.19
CA LEU A 280 9.12 -9.47 1.72
C LEU A 280 8.92 -8.49 0.57
N LYS A 281 7.94 -7.59 0.74
CA LYS A 281 7.76 -6.44 -0.14
C LYS A 281 8.80 -5.36 0.22
N ALA A 282 8.95 -4.36 -0.64
CA ALA A 282 9.70 -3.17 -0.27
C ALA A 282 9.06 -2.50 0.96
N GLY A 283 9.86 -2.18 1.97
CA GLY A 283 9.35 -1.63 3.23
C GLY A 283 10.35 -1.66 4.39
N ASN A 284 9.93 -1.09 5.51
CA ASN A 284 10.69 -1.10 6.75
C ASN A 284 10.14 -2.19 7.66
N TYR A 285 11.02 -3.03 8.21
CA TYR A 285 10.63 -4.19 8.97
C TYR A 285 11.27 -4.19 10.35
N ARG A 286 10.51 -4.65 11.33
CA ARG A 286 11.00 -5.04 12.66
C ARG A 286 11.01 -6.55 12.74
N VAL A 287 12.15 -7.13 13.10
CA VAL A 287 12.29 -8.55 13.37
C VAL A 287 12.57 -8.78 14.85
N ASN A 288 11.78 -9.64 15.48
CA ASN A 288 11.99 -10.12 16.85
C ASN A 288 12.41 -11.59 16.79
N LEU A 289 13.50 -11.92 17.47
CA LEU A 289 14.03 -13.27 17.55
C LEU A 289 14.03 -13.74 19.00
N GLY A 290 13.40 -14.90 19.25
CA GLY A 290 13.40 -15.55 20.55
C GLY A 290 14.53 -16.57 20.66
N PHE A 291 15.28 -16.52 21.76
CA PHE A 291 16.36 -17.46 22.05
C PHE A 291 16.15 -18.09 23.42
N LYS A 292 16.31 -19.42 23.53
CA LYS A 292 16.27 -20.17 24.79
C LYS A 292 17.52 -21.00 24.96
N GLU A 293 18.09 -20.99 26.17
CA GLU A 293 19.10 -21.96 26.58
C GLU A 293 18.46 -23.18 27.24
N TRP A 294 18.64 -24.36 26.63
CA TRP A 294 18.12 -25.63 27.15
C TRP A 294 19.17 -26.48 27.91
N TRP A 295 20.47 -26.19 27.77
CA TRP A 295 21.56 -27.01 28.33
C TRP A 295 22.52 -26.22 29.22
N ASN A 296 22.08 -25.07 29.72
CA ASN A 296 22.83 -24.20 30.62
C ASN A 296 24.20 -23.77 30.06
N GLN A 297 24.26 -23.45 28.77
CA GLN A 297 25.41 -22.84 28.08
C GLN A 297 25.24 -21.33 27.90
N ASP A 298 26.35 -20.60 27.85
CA ASP A 298 26.38 -19.19 27.40
C ASP A 298 26.65 -19.17 25.89
N ARG A 299 25.74 -18.57 25.10
CA ARG A 299 25.74 -18.66 23.62
C ARG A 299 25.73 -17.28 22.98
N PRO A 300 26.89 -16.62 22.84
CA PRO A 300 26.97 -15.40 22.05
C PRO A 300 26.72 -15.74 20.58
N MET A 301 25.80 -14.99 19.97
CA MET A 301 25.32 -15.18 18.60
C MET A 301 25.30 -13.84 17.89
N LYS A 302 25.30 -13.90 16.56
CA LYS A 302 25.11 -12.74 15.68
C LYS A 302 23.95 -12.99 14.73
N VAL A 303 23.16 -11.95 14.51
CA VAL A 303 22.00 -11.97 13.64
C VAL A 303 22.30 -11.13 12.42
N SER A 304 22.03 -11.68 11.25
CA SER A 304 22.23 -11.01 9.97
C SER A 304 21.02 -11.23 9.05
N VAL A 305 20.88 -10.33 8.09
CA VAL A 305 19.87 -10.38 7.04
C VAL A 305 20.56 -10.28 5.69
N THR A 306 20.17 -11.12 4.74
CA THR A 306 20.68 -11.08 3.35
C THR A 306 19.54 -10.81 2.40
N ALA A 307 19.69 -9.73 1.62
CA ALA A 307 18.77 -9.31 0.55
C ALA A 307 19.61 -9.19 -0.74
N GLY A 308 19.22 -9.93 -1.78
CA GLY A 308 20.02 -10.14 -2.99
C GLY A 308 21.43 -10.64 -2.66
N ASP A 309 22.45 -9.94 -3.17
CA ASP A 309 23.86 -10.25 -2.93
C ASP A 309 24.44 -9.55 -1.67
N LYS A 310 23.61 -8.82 -0.91
CA LYS A 310 24.06 -8.00 0.22
C LYS A 310 23.64 -8.62 1.56
N THR A 311 24.64 -9.03 2.35
CA THR A 311 24.44 -9.39 3.76
C THR A 311 24.71 -8.20 4.68
N THR A 312 23.77 -7.92 5.58
CA THR A 312 23.85 -6.89 6.60
C THR A 312 23.78 -7.53 7.98
N GLU A 313 24.74 -7.22 8.85
CA GLU A 313 24.68 -7.61 10.26
C GLU A 313 23.69 -6.69 11.00
N LEU A 314 22.69 -7.30 11.66
CA LEU A 314 21.68 -6.57 12.43
C LEU A 314 22.14 -6.30 13.86
N GLY A 315 22.89 -7.23 14.44
CA GLY A 315 23.48 -7.09 15.78
C GLY A 315 23.81 -8.42 16.44
N THR A 316 24.16 -8.35 17.72
CA THR A 316 24.52 -9.52 18.55
C THR A 316 23.40 -9.91 19.50
N ALA A 317 23.27 -11.21 19.75
CA ALA A 317 22.29 -11.82 20.63
C ALA A 317 22.97 -12.80 21.60
N ASN A 318 22.27 -13.15 22.68
CA ASN A 318 22.67 -14.25 23.55
C ASN A 318 21.43 -14.90 24.16
N THR A 319 21.48 -16.18 24.50
CA THR A 319 20.38 -16.88 25.17
C THR A 319 20.12 -16.37 26.58
N TRP A 320 21.14 -15.87 27.29
CA TRP A 320 20.97 -15.35 28.65
C TRP A 320 20.80 -13.82 28.68
N LYS A 321 19.71 -13.34 29.30
CA LYS A 321 19.48 -11.91 29.49
C LYS A 321 18.82 -11.63 30.83
N GLY A 322 19.44 -10.78 31.64
CA GLY A 322 18.92 -10.40 32.96
C GLY A 322 18.78 -11.57 33.95
N GLY A 323 19.60 -12.62 33.82
CA GLY A 323 19.53 -13.84 34.64
C GLY A 323 18.50 -14.87 34.18
N ASN A 324 17.73 -14.58 33.14
CA ASN A 324 16.84 -15.54 32.51
C ASN A 324 17.60 -16.35 31.45
N PRO A 325 17.42 -17.67 31.36
CA PRO A 325 17.97 -18.51 30.29
C PRO A 325 17.22 -18.33 28.96
N TRP A 326 16.59 -17.19 28.71
CA TRP A 326 15.98 -16.82 27.44
C TRP A 326 16.08 -15.32 27.21
N SER A 327 15.95 -14.92 25.95
CA SER A 327 15.94 -13.53 25.51
C SER A 327 15.05 -13.33 24.28
N GLU A 328 14.58 -12.09 24.09
CA GLU A 328 14.08 -11.62 22.80
C GLU A 328 15.01 -10.47 22.38
N GLU A 329 15.52 -10.54 21.15
CA GLU A 329 16.24 -9.44 20.53
C GLU A 329 15.40 -8.83 19.40
N VAL A 330 15.49 -7.52 19.25
CA VAL A 330 14.68 -6.74 18.31
C VAL A 330 15.60 -5.94 17.41
N TYR A 331 15.42 -6.09 16.11
CA TYR A 331 16.18 -5.36 15.10
C TYR A 331 15.23 -4.75 14.07
N GLU A 332 15.66 -3.67 13.45
CA GLU A 332 14.96 -3.02 12.35
C GLU A 332 15.86 -2.99 11.12
N PHE A 333 15.27 -3.19 9.95
CA PHE A 333 15.97 -3.11 8.67
C PHE A 333 15.02 -2.71 7.55
N THR A 334 15.58 -2.28 6.42
CA THR A 334 14.82 -1.89 5.22
C THR A 334 15.03 -2.91 4.13
N CYS A 335 13.93 -3.37 3.53
CA CYS A 335 13.92 -4.13 2.29
C CYS A 335 13.67 -3.14 1.15
N GLU A 336 14.67 -2.91 0.29
CA GLU A 336 14.60 -1.85 -0.73
C GLU A 336 13.66 -2.22 -1.89
N THR A 337 13.61 -3.50 -2.23
CA THR A 337 12.78 -4.06 -3.30
C THR A 337 11.98 -5.27 -2.81
N GLU A 338 10.94 -5.67 -3.55
CA GLU A 338 10.25 -6.92 -3.26
C GLU A 338 11.14 -8.11 -3.63
N GLU A 339 11.51 -8.92 -2.64
CA GLU A 339 12.48 -10.01 -2.81
C GLU A 339 12.41 -11.05 -1.67
N ASN A 340 13.13 -12.15 -1.87
CA ASN A 340 13.34 -13.15 -0.82
C ASN A 340 14.51 -12.74 0.08
N VAL A 341 14.22 -12.56 1.36
CA VAL A 341 15.17 -12.16 2.38
C VAL A 341 15.56 -13.36 3.24
N THR A 342 16.86 -13.55 3.49
CA THR A 342 17.36 -14.61 4.37
C THR A 342 17.79 -14.05 5.72
N PHE A 343 17.11 -14.46 6.79
CA PHE A 343 17.54 -14.20 8.17
C PHE A 343 18.45 -15.33 8.63
N SER A 344 19.62 -14.99 9.19
CA SER A 344 20.61 -15.96 9.65
C SER A 344 21.10 -15.66 11.06
N VAL A 345 21.12 -16.69 11.91
CA VAL A 345 21.69 -16.68 13.26
C VAL A 345 22.92 -17.57 13.28
N ALA A 346 24.08 -16.98 13.57
CA ALA A 346 25.37 -17.67 13.61
C ALA A 346 26.00 -17.55 15.00
N ALA A 347 26.92 -18.45 15.35
CA ALA A 347 27.74 -18.29 16.55
C ALA A 347 28.63 -17.03 16.44
N ASP A 348 28.79 -16.33 17.56
CA ASP A 348 29.72 -15.20 17.71
C ASP A 348 30.83 -15.55 18.72
N GLY A 349 31.49 -16.68 18.44
CA GLY A 349 32.31 -17.40 19.41
C GLY A 349 31.47 -18.29 20.33
N GLY A 350 32.10 -19.27 20.98
CA GLY A 350 31.38 -20.17 21.90
C GLY A 350 30.55 -21.26 21.20
N PRO A 351 29.54 -21.82 21.89
CA PRO A 351 28.71 -22.93 21.39
C PRO A 351 27.83 -22.56 20.20
N ASP A 352 27.34 -23.57 19.48
CA ASP A 352 26.49 -23.41 18.29
C ASP A 352 25.19 -22.63 18.58
N PRO A 353 24.66 -21.84 17.62
CA PRO A 353 23.49 -21.00 17.85
C PRO A 353 22.21 -21.82 18.04
N VAL A 354 21.22 -21.17 18.66
CA VAL A 354 19.86 -21.69 18.86
C VAL A 354 18.84 -20.66 18.39
N LEU A 355 17.61 -21.08 18.07
CA LEU A 355 16.51 -20.19 17.72
C LEU A 355 15.17 -20.83 18.11
N SER A 356 14.34 -20.09 18.83
CA SER A 356 13.02 -20.55 19.28
C SER A 356 11.90 -20.01 18.40
N TYR A 357 11.93 -18.74 18.01
CA TYR A 357 10.96 -18.18 17.05
C TYR A 357 11.49 -16.95 16.33
N LEU A 358 10.82 -16.59 15.23
CA LEU A 358 11.01 -15.36 14.47
C LEU A 358 9.66 -14.65 14.28
N ARG A 359 9.57 -13.36 14.62
CA ARG A 359 8.41 -12.52 14.30
C ARG A 359 8.84 -11.37 13.40
N ILE A 360 8.23 -11.25 12.22
CA ILE A 360 8.54 -10.17 11.26
C ILE A 360 7.31 -9.27 11.16
N GLN A 361 7.50 -7.99 11.45
CA GLN A 361 6.48 -6.95 11.43
C GLN A 361 6.83 -5.90 10.37
N ASN A 362 5.88 -5.51 9.54
CA ASN A 362 6.02 -4.35 8.67
C ASN A 362 5.72 -3.07 9.46
N ILE A 363 6.60 -2.08 9.39
CA ILE A 363 6.47 -0.82 10.11
C ILE A 363 5.76 0.17 9.19
N LEU A 364 4.49 0.45 9.51
CA LEU A 364 3.67 1.44 8.81
C LEU A 364 3.43 2.67 9.68
N ASP A 365 3.27 3.83 9.04
CA ASP A 365 2.68 5.00 9.69
C ASP A 365 1.15 4.89 9.65
N VAL A 366 0.57 4.61 10.81
CA VAL A 366 -0.87 4.35 10.99
C VAL A 366 -1.58 5.47 11.74
N GLN A 367 -0.90 6.56 12.10
CA GLN A 367 -1.46 7.55 13.00
C GLN A 367 -2.72 8.20 12.42
N GLU A 368 -2.68 8.51 11.12
CA GLU A 368 -3.82 9.07 10.41
C GLU A 368 -5.07 8.19 10.42
N LEU A 369 -4.90 6.87 10.27
CA LEU A 369 -6.00 5.92 10.33
C LEU A 369 -6.55 5.81 11.76
N LYS A 370 -5.68 5.82 12.77
CA LYS A 370 -6.10 5.86 14.18
C LYS A 370 -6.93 7.10 14.47
N ASP A 371 -6.50 8.25 14.00
CA ASP A 371 -7.19 9.53 14.21
C ASP A 371 -8.55 9.54 13.50
N ALA A 372 -8.62 9.02 12.26
CA ALA A 372 -9.87 8.90 11.51
C ALA A 372 -10.88 7.97 12.22
N LEU A 373 -10.42 6.81 12.70
CA LEU A 373 -11.25 5.87 13.46
C LEU A 373 -11.73 6.46 14.79
N ALA A 374 -10.86 7.19 15.50
CA ALA A 374 -11.23 7.91 16.71
C ALA A 374 -12.28 9.00 16.43
N GLY A 375 -12.12 9.76 15.34
CA GLY A 375 -13.10 10.73 14.87
C GLY A 375 -14.46 10.09 14.59
N ALA A 376 -14.48 8.94 13.91
CA ALA A 376 -15.70 8.19 13.63
C ALA A 376 -16.38 7.64 14.89
N ALA A 377 -15.60 7.19 15.88
CA ALA A 377 -16.14 6.73 17.16
C ALA A 377 -16.73 7.87 18.01
N ALA A 378 -16.28 9.11 17.81
CA ALA A 378 -16.66 10.26 18.62
C ALA A 378 -17.92 11.01 18.13
N ILE A 379 -18.47 10.68 16.95
CA ILE A 379 -19.63 11.41 16.41
C ILE A 379 -20.90 11.15 17.23
N ASP A 380 -21.75 12.17 17.35
CA ASP A 380 -23.13 11.98 17.81
C ASP A 380 -23.96 11.40 16.66
N ARG A 381 -24.08 10.08 16.66
CA ARG A 381 -24.79 9.31 15.62
C ARG A 381 -26.27 9.68 15.52
N SER A 382 -26.88 10.30 16.53
CA SER A 382 -28.30 10.70 16.49
C SER A 382 -28.60 11.86 15.53
N LEU A 383 -27.56 12.57 15.09
CA LEU A 383 -27.68 13.76 14.25
C LEU A 383 -27.71 13.46 12.75
N TYR A 384 -27.48 12.20 12.34
CA TYR A 384 -27.23 11.85 10.94
C TYR A 384 -28.18 10.77 10.40
N PRO A 385 -28.50 10.79 9.09
CA PRO A 385 -29.28 9.74 8.46
C PRO A 385 -28.58 8.37 8.51
N MET A 386 -29.36 7.29 8.70
CA MET A 386 -28.85 5.92 8.75
C MET A 386 -28.06 5.53 7.49
N GLU A 387 -28.46 6.00 6.32
CA GLU A 387 -27.76 5.70 5.05
C GLU A 387 -26.33 6.26 5.04
N LYS A 388 -26.12 7.49 5.51
CA LYS A 388 -24.79 8.08 5.61
C LYS A 388 -23.94 7.40 6.69
N LEU A 389 -24.56 7.03 7.82
CA LEU A 389 -23.88 6.28 8.88
C LEU A 389 -23.47 4.88 8.43
N ALA A 390 -24.26 4.21 7.59
CA ALA A 390 -23.92 2.90 7.06
C ALA A 390 -22.64 2.94 6.20
N VAL A 391 -22.48 3.97 5.36
CA VAL A 391 -21.25 4.19 4.58
C VAL A 391 -20.04 4.34 5.50
N LEU A 392 -20.15 5.20 6.53
CA LEU A 392 -19.08 5.38 7.50
C LEU A 392 -18.76 4.07 8.24
N ASP A 393 -19.78 3.31 8.66
CA ASP A 393 -19.62 2.05 9.39
C ASP A 393 -18.89 0.99 8.54
N ASP A 394 -19.21 0.89 7.24
CA ASP A 394 -18.55 -0.02 6.32
C ASP A 394 -17.07 0.35 6.12
N LEU A 395 -16.76 1.65 6.01
CA LEU A 395 -15.38 2.14 5.92
C LEU A 395 -14.60 1.89 7.21
N VAL A 396 -15.21 2.15 8.37
CA VAL A 396 -14.62 1.87 9.69
C VAL A 396 -14.35 0.37 9.84
N LYS A 397 -15.29 -0.48 9.42
CA LYS A 397 -15.16 -1.94 9.45
C LYS A 397 -14.05 -2.43 8.54
N ALA A 398 -13.88 -1.83 7.36
CA ALA A 398 -12.79 -2.15 6.44
C ALA A 398 -11.42 -1.64 6.92
N GLY A 399 -11.39 -0.47 7.58
CA GLY A 399 -10.16 0.16 8.06
C GLY A 399 -9.55 -0.50 9.30
N HIS A 400 -10.37 -0.97 10.25
CA HIS A 400 -9.88 -1.56 11.50
C HIS A 400 -8.85 -2.70 11.30
N PRO A 401 -9.10 -3.71 10.45
CA PRO A 401 -8.14 -4.79 10.24
C PRO A 401 -6.78 -4.36 9.69
N LEU A 402 -6.71 -3.25 8.94
CA LEU A 402 -5.46 -2.74 8.35
C LEU A 402 -4.44 -2.31 9.42
N LEU A 403 -4.90 -2.03 10.65
CA LEU A 403 -4.01 -1.72 11.77
C LEU A 403 -3.15 -2.92 12.19
N TYR A 404 -3.61 -4.15 11.93
CA TYR A 404 -2.97 -5.36 12.46
C TYR A 404 -2.77 -6.51 11.47
N GLN A 405 -3.44 -6.52 10.32
CA GLN A 405 -3.33 -7.60 9.35
C GLN A 405 -2.04 -7.53 8.53
N ALA A 406 -1.50 -8.71 8.23
CA ALA A 406 -0.40 -8.94 7.31
C ALA A 406 -0.78 -8.53 5.88
N GLY A 407 0.22 -8.24 5.06
CA GLY A 407 0.03 -7.83 3.68
C GLY A 407 -0.48 -6.39 3.49
N THR A 408 -0.93 -5.73 4.56
CA THR A 408 -1.30 -4.31 4.55
C THR A 408 -0.11 -3.45 4.15
N SER A 409 -0.29 -2.60 3.15
CA SER A 409 0.68 -1.62 2.70
C SER A 409 0.41 -0.23 3.29
N GLN A 410 1.41 0.65 3.23
CA GLN A 410 1.26 2.06 3.63
C GLN A 410 0.11 2.75 2.88
N LYS A 411 -0.03 2.45 1.59
CA LYS A 411 -1.11 2.97 0.74
C LYS A 411 -2.50 2.55 1.24
N ASP A 412 -2.67 1.31 1.67
CA ASP A 412 -3.98 0.81 2.15
C ASP A 412 -4.43 1.59 3.41
N VAL A 413 -3.49 1.85 4.32
CA VAL A 413 -3.73 2.61 5.55
C VAL A 413 -4.10 4.07 5.24
N GLU A 414 -3.35 4.72 4.35
CA GLU A 414 -3.59 6.11 3.93
C GLU A 414 -4.95 6.26 3.23
N GLN A 415 -5.29 5.33 2.34
CA GLN A 415 -6.58 5.33 1.64
C GLN A 415 -7.75 5.11 2.61
N ALA A 416 -7.62 4.15 3.54
CA ALA A 416 -8.66 3.92 4.54
C ALA A 416 -8.85 5.13 5.46
N ALA A 417 -7.77 5.78 5.89
CA ALA A 417 -7.84 7.00 6.70
C ALA A 417 -8.54 8.13 5.94
N LEU A 418 -8.20 8.32 4.67
CA LEU A 418 -8.81 9.32 3.80
C LEU A 418 -10.31 9.07 3.62
N HIS A 419 -10.72 7.86 3.20
CA HIS A 419 -12.14 7.56 2.98
C HIS A 419 -12.98 7.77 4.24
N ILE A 420 -12.48 7.38 5.42
CA ILE A 420 -13.18 7.60 6.69
C ILE A 420 -13.32 9.11 6.99
N ARG A 421 -12.26 9.90 6.78
CA ARG A 421 -12.31 11.36 6.97
C ARG A 421 -13.28 12.04 5.99
N THR A 422 -13.30 11.61 4.73
CA THR A 422 -14.25 12.12 3.72
C THR A 422 -15.68 11.81 4.14
N ALA A 423 -15.97 10.57 4.52
CA ALA A 423 -17.30 10.21 5.02
C ALA A 423 -17.71 11.02 6.27
N LEU A 424 -16.76 11.34 7.15
CA LEU A 424 -17.00 12.21 8.30
C LEU A 424 -17.28 13.67 7.90
N ALA A 425 -16.64 14.18 6.86
CA ALA A 425 -16.92 15.50 6.31
C ALA A 425 -18.30 15.54 5.64
N ASP A 426 -18.66 14.51 4.87
CA ASP A 426 -19.94 14.37 4.17
C ASP A 426 -21.14 14.25 5.12
N LEU A 427 -20.93 13.75 6.33
CA LEU A 427 -21.94 13.77 7.39
C LEU A 427 -22.34 15.21 7.78
N ASN A 428 -21.41 16.16 7.72
CA ASN A 428 -21.61 17.57 8.10
C ASN A 428 -22.08 18.47 6.93
N GLY A 429 -22.03 17.99 5.69
CA GLY A 429 -22.46 18.73 4.48
C GLY A 429 -23.95 18.57 4.16
N SER A 430 -24.65 19.70 4.00
CA SER A 430 -26.04 19.79 3.51
C SER A 430 -26.16 19.22 2.10
N GLY A 431 -27.14 18.35 1.89
CA GLY A 431 -27.32 17.62 0.65
C GLY A 431 -27.56 18.48 -0.58
N GLU A 432 -26.87 18.12 -1.65
CA GLU A 432 -27.34 17.95 -3.02
C GLU A 432 -26.34 16.97 -3.63
N THR A 433 -26.80 15.83 -4.17
CA THR A 433 -25.97 15.04 -5.10
C THR A 433 -25.79 15.90 -6.34
N GLU A 434 -24.72 16.71 -6.37
CA GLU A 434 -24.22 17.28 -7.61
C GLU A 434 -23.88 16.11 -8.55
N GLU A 435 -24.35 16.20 -9.79
CA GLU A 435 -24.02 15.27 -10.87
C GLU A 435 -22.49 15.19 -10.97
N THR A 436 -21.91 13.97 -10.96
CA THR A 436 -20.46 13.79 -11.02
C THR A 436 -19.87 14.52 -12.23
N ASP A 437 -18.98 15.48 -11.98
CA ASP A 437 -18.34 16.31 -13.00
C ASP A 437 -17.23 15.51 -13.71
N LEU A 438 -17.56 15.02 -14.91
CA LEU A 438 -16.65 14.28 -15.79
C LEU A 438 -15.82 15.18 -16.72
N THR A 439 -16.00 16.50 -16.65
CA THR A 439 -15.51 17.44 -17.67
C THR A 439 -13.98 17.38 -17.80
N SER A 440 -13.26 17.45 -16.68
CA SER A 440 -11.80 17.41 -16.68
C SER A 440 -11.24 16.06 -17.17
N LEU A 441 -11.86 14.95 -16.78
CA LEU A 441 -11.47 13.61 -17.22
C LEU A 441 -11.71 13.42 -18.73
N ARG A 442 -12.87 13.84 -19.24
CA ARG A 442 -13.19 13.79 -20.68
C ARG A 442 -12.16 14.55 -21.51
N LEU A 443 -11.73 15.71 -21.03
CA LEU A 443 -10.76 16.55 -21.71
C LEU A 443 -9.36 15.92 -21.75
N ALA A 444 -8.91 15.37 -20.61
CA ALA A 444 -7.63 14.66 -20.54
C ALA A 444 -7.63 13.40 -21.41
N VAL A 445 -8.72 12.63 -21.41
CA VAL A 445 -8.89 11.45 -22.28
C VAL A 445 -8.85 11.87 -23.75
N ALA A 446 -9.58 12.93 -24.14
CA ALA A 446 -9.58 13.42 -25.52
C ALA A 446 -8.17 13.82 -25.99
N MET A 447 -7.37 14.46 -25.12
CA MET A 447 -5.98 14.78 -25.41
C MET A 447 -5.12 13.52 -25.57
N ALA A 448 -5.20 12.60 -24.60
CA ALA A 448 -4.40 11.38 -24.59
C ALA A 448 -4.73 10.43 -25.75
N GLU A 449 -5.98 10.38 -26.21
CA GLU A 449 -6.38 9.63 -27.42
C GLU A 449 -5.74 10.19 -28.69
N LYS A 450 -5.51 11.50 -28.77
CA LYS A 450 -4.77 12.09 -29.90
C LYS A 450 -3.29 11.75 -29.83
N LEU A 451 -2.70 11.77 -28.63
CA LEU A 451 -1.33 11.30 -28.42
C LEU A 451 -1.20 9.82 -28.79
N GLU A 452 -2.20 8.99 -28.50
CA GLU A 452 -2.26 7.57 -28.85
C GLU A 452 -2.30 7.32 -30.36
N ILE A 453 -3.10 8.09 -31.10
CA ILE A 453 -3.13 8.03 -32.56
C ILE A 453 -1.75 8.37 -33.14
N GLN A 454 -1.12 9.44 -32.64
CA GLN A 454 0.18 9.89 -33.11
C GLN A 454 1.31 8.94 -32.72
N GLN A 455 1.26 8.36 -31.52
CA GLN A 455 2.19 7.31 -31.12
C GLN A 455 2.12 6.11 -32.07
N ASN A 456 0.92 5.61 -32.36
CA ASN A 456 0.71 4.46 -33.23
C ASN A 456 1.14 4.70 -34.69
N GLN A 457 1.07 5.96 -35.16
CA GLN A 457 1.42 6.32 -36.54
C GLN A 457 2.89 6.68 -36.71
N ASN A 458 3.50 7.31 -35.70
CA ASN A 458 4.76 8.02 -35.84
C ASN A 458 5.82 7.69 -34.77
N ASN A 459 5.53 6.80 -33.81
CA ASN A 459 6.42 6.43 -32.68
C ASN A 459 7.00 7.69 -31.99
N CYS A 460 6.12 8.58 -31.53
CA CYS A 460 6.49 9.90 -31.01
C CYS A 460 7.25 9.84 -29.67
N PHE A 461 6.95 8.85 -28.84
CA PHE A 461 7.43 8.67 -27.46
C PHE A 461 8.14 7.33 -27.26
N THR A 462 9.02 7.25 -26.26
CA THR A 462 9.70 6.00 -25.89
C THR A 462 8.69 4.93 -25.45
N GLU A 463 8.96 3.67 -25.77
CA GLU A 463 8.07 2.55 -25.40
C GLU A 463 7.80 2.50 -23.88
N SER A 464 8.82 2.80 -23.06
CA SER A 464 8.71 2.80 -21.60
C SER A 464 7.81 3.91 -21.07
N SER A 465 7.94 5.14 -21.57
CA SER A 465 7.11 6.27 -21.11
C SER A 465 5.68 6.16 -21.64
N TRP A 466 5.51 5.62 -22.86
CA TRP A 466 4.20 5.40 -23.47
C TRP A 466 3.40 4.30 -22.77
N ALA A 467 4.02 3.19 -22.35
CA ALA A 467 3.31 2.10 -21.67
C ALA A 467 2.57 2.56 -20.39
N ALA A 468 3.20 3.46 -19.62
CA ALA A 468 2.57 4.07 -18.44
C ALA A 468 1.39 5.00 -18.81
N ALA A 469 1.50 5.72 -19.93
CA ALA A 469 0.43 6.58 -20.45
C ALA A 469 -0.77 5.79 -20.99
N GLU A 470 -0.51 4.71 -21.73
CA GLU A 470 -1.52 3.80 -22.26
C GLU A 470 -2.31 3.13 -21.13
N GLU A 471 -1.64 2.67 -20.06
CA GLU A 471 -2.31 2.09 -18.90
C GLU A 471 -3.25 3.11 -18.23
N ALA A 472 -2.80 4.35 -18.01
CA ALA A 472 -3.63 5.38 -17.40
C ALA A 472 -4.79 5.83 -18.30
N LEU A 473 -4.57 5.88 -19.61
CA LEU A 473 -5.61 6.21 -20.59
C LEU A 473 -6.73 5.15 -20.57
N ASN A 474 -6.36 3.87 -20.53
CA ASN A 474 -7.34 2.78 -20.45
C ASN A 474 -8.14 2.82 -19.14
N MET A 475 -7.50 3.14 -18.01
CA MET A 475 -8.20 3.35 -16.73
C MET A 475 -9.16 4.54 -16.79
N ALA A 476 -8.74 5.65 -17.40
CA ALA A 476 -9.57 6.84 -17.55
C ALA A 476 -10.79 6.60 -18.45
N LYS A 477 -10.64 5.86 -19.56
CA LYS A 477 -11.77 5.45 -20.40
C LYS A 477 -12.75 4.55 -19.64
N ALA A 478 -12.26 3.58 -18.87
CA ALA A 478 -13.10 2.70 -18.07
C ALA A 478 -13.92 3.45 -17.01
N VAL A 479 -13.36 4.52 -16.42
CA VAL A 479 -14.06 5.40 -15.47
C VAL A 479 -15.15 6.21 -16.15
N LEU A 480 -14.93 6.70 -17.38
CA LEU A 480 -15.96 7.42 -18.16
C LEU A 480 -17.13 6.54 -18.62
N GLU A 481 -16.93 5.22 -18.75
CA GLU A 481 -17.97 4.27 -19.16
C GLU A 481 -18.81 3.74 -17.98
N LYS A 482 -18.41 4.02 -16.74
CA LYS A 482 -19.07 3.53 -15.53
C LYS A 482 -20.35 4.36 -15.24
N PRO A 483 -21.54 3.72 -15.08
CA PRO A 483 -22.82 4.43 -14.94
C PRO A 483 -22.98 5.17 -13.59
N ASP A 484 -22.32 4.70 -12.53
CA ASP A 484 -22.32 5.32 -11.20
C ASP A 484 -20.86 5.51 -10.74
N VAL A 485 -20.24 6.59 -11.20
CA VAL A 485 -18.86 6.94 -10.89
C VAL A 485 -18.83 8.07 -9.86
N SER A 486 -18.01 7.94 -8.83
CA SER A 486 -17.80 9.00 -7.83
C SER A 486 -16.87 10.10 -8.36
N GLN A 487 -17.00 11.33 -7.87
CA GLN A 487 -16.08 12.42 -8.25
C GLN A 487 -14.62 12.07 -7.97
N GLU A 488 -14.36 11.31 -6.91
CA GLU A 488 -13.00 10.84 -6.56
C GLU A 488 -12.45 9.84 -7.59
N GLU A 489 -13.25 8.90 -8.10
CA GLU A 489 -12.83 7.97 -9.16
C GLU A 489 -12.48 8.73 -10.45
N VAL A 490 -13.24 9.79 -10.74
CA VAL A 490 -13.04 10.67 -11.90
C VAL A 490 -11.77 11.49 -11.75
N ASP A 491 -11.60 12.11 -10.58
CA ASP A 491 -10.45 12.94 -10.25
C ASP A 491 -9.16 12.12 -10.21
N LEU A 492 -9.18 10.90 -9.64
CA LEU A 492 -8.03 10.01 -9.59
C LEU A 492 -7.62 9.52 -10.98
N ALA A 493 -8.59 9.18 -11.82
CA ALA A 493 -8.35 8.79 -13.20
C ALA A 493 -7.77 9.95 -14.01
N PHE A 494 -8.31 11.15 -13.85
CA PHE A 494 -7.82 12.37 -14.46
C PHE A 494 -6.38 12.64 -14.01
N LEU A 495 -6.14 12.56 -12.70
CA LEU A 495 -4.85 12.78 -12.06
C LEU A 495 -3.78 11.79 -12.54
N LYS A 496 -4.12 10.50 -12.61
CA LYS A 496 -3.21 9.46 -13.10
C LYS A 496 -2.83 9.75 -14.55
N LEU A 497 -3.83 10.02 -15.39
CA LEU A 497 -3.66 10.31 -16.80
C LEU A 497 -2.79 11.56 -17.05
N ILE A 498 -3.08 12.69 -16.41
CA ILE A 498 -2.27 13.91 -16.59
C ILE A 498 -0.83 13.74 -16.10
N THR A 499 -0.62 12.95 -15.04
CA THR A 499 0.72 12.77 -14.46
C THR A 499 1.61 12.00 -15.42
N VAL A 500 1.11 10.91 -15.99
CA VAL A 500 1.89 10.11 -16.95
C VAL A 500 2.04 10.82 -18.29
N CYS A 501 1.04 11.59 -18.73
CA CYS A 501 1.16 12.46 -19.91
C CYS A 501 2.27 13.51 -19.75
N ASN A 502 2.45 14.07 -18.54
CA ASN A 502 3.54 15.02 -18.25
C ASN A 502 4.92 14.36 -18.12
N LEU A 503 4.98 13.02 -18.01
CA LEU A 503 6.22 12.24 -17.91
C LEU A 503 6.59 11.54 -19.23
N LEU A 504 5.86 11.81 -20.31
CA LEU A 504 6.18 11.27 -21.64
C LEU A 504 7.57 11.74 -22.10
N GLU A 505 8.37 10.79 -22.59
CA GLU A 505 9.72 11.01 -23.11
C GLU A 505 9.70 10.86 -24.63
N ASN A 506 10.08 11.90 -25.36
CA ASN A 506 10.02 11.92 -26.83
C ASN A 506 11.15 11.08 -27.48
N ASP A 507 10.84 10.34 -28.55
CA ASP A 507 11.83 9.60 -29.36
C ASP A 507 12.39 10.47 -30.51
N THR A 508 11.52 11.12 -31.30
CA THR A 508 11.88 12.21 -32.25
C THR A 508 10.87 13.38 -32.19
N GLN A 509 11.35 14.61 -31.96
CA GLN A 509 10.58 15.61 -31.20
C GLN A 509 9.63 16.51 -32.00
N LYS A 510 9.81 16.71 -33.33
CA LYS A 510 8.83 17.51 -34.12
C LYS A 510 7.47 16.80 -34.28
N THR A 511 7.45 15.48 -34.29
CA THR A 511 6.24 14.64 -34.34
C THR A 511 5.50 14.63 -32.99
N GLY A 512 6.23 14.59 -31.87
CA GLY A 512 5.66 14.76 -30.52
C GLY A 512 5.00 16.13 -30.31
N LEU A 513 5.66 17.22 -30.75
CA LEU A 513 5.10 18.58 -30.67
C LEU A 513 3.81 18.74 -31.48
N LEU A 514 3.73 18.15 -32.68
CA LEU A 514 2.50 18.17 -33.48
C LEU A 514 1.34 17.49 -32.74
N ALA A 515 1.61 16.35 -32.10
CA ALA A 515 0.61 15.62 -31.33
C ALA A 515 0.05 16.46 -30.16
N THR A 516 0.93 17.18 -29.45
CA THR A 516 0.51 18.09 -28.37
C THR A 516 -0.29 19.29 -28.90
N ILE A 517 0.08 19.84 -30.05
CA ILE A 517 -0.66 20.92 -30.74
C ILE A 517 -2.08 20.47 -31.09
N GLU A 518 -2.23 19.31 -31.73
CA GLU A 518 -3.53 18.76 -32.10
C GLU A 518 -4.40 18.45 -30.86
N GLY A 519 -3.80 17.92 -29.79
CA GLY A 519 -4.48 17.68 -28.52
C GLY A 519 -5.00 18.96 -27.87
N ALA A 520 -4.18 20.01 -27.81
CA ALA A 520 -4.59 21.31 -27.25
C ALA A 520 -5.63 22.03 -28.12
N GLU A 521 -5.56 21.89 -29.45
CA GLU A 521 -6.61 22.40 -30.35
C GLU A 521 -7.95 21.71 -30.12
N ALA A 522 -7.96 20.40 -29.89
CA ALA A 522 -9.18 19.66 -29.57
C ALA A 522 -9.79 20.12 -28.24
N VAL A 523 -8.95 20.34 -27.21
CA VAL A 523 -9.37 20.94 -25.93
C VAL A 523 -10.03 22.30 -26.14
N LEU A 524 -9.44 23.16 -26.98
CA LEU A 524 -9.94 24.51 -27.23
C LEU A 524 -11.19 24.55 -28.14
N ALA A 525 -11.51 23.46 -28.83
CA ALA A 525 -12.67 23.36 -29.71
C ALA A 525 -13.97 23.00 -28.97
N ASP A 526 -13.88 22.44 -27.76
CA ASP A 526 -15.02 22.10 -26.91
C ASP A 526 -15.44 23.30 -26.03
N GLU A 527 -16.08 24.30 -26.66
CA GLU A 527 -16.48 25.55 -25.99
C GLU A 527 -17.49 25.34 -24.83
N GLU A 528 -18.26 24.25 -24.86
CA GLU A 528 -19.25 23.92 -23.82
C GLU A 528 -18.56 23.43 -22.54
N SER A 529 -17.58 22.53 -22.65
CA SER A 529 -16.75 22.08 -21.52
C SER A 529 -15.89 23.21 -20.96
N LEU A 530 -15.37 24.10 -21.81
CA LEU A 530 -14.53 25.24 -21.40
C LEU A 530 -15.28 26.30 -20.58
N ALA A 531 -16.62 26.35 -20.65
CA ALA A 531 -17.42 27.33 -19.91
C ALA A 531 -17.31 27.17 -18.38
N GLN A 532 -16.89 25.99 -17.91
CA GLN A 532 -16.69 25.67 -16.49
C GLN A 532 -15.31 26.12 -15.98
N TYR A 533 -14.42 26.52 -16.89
CA TYR A 533 -13.06 26.95 -16.57
C TYR A 533 -12.93 28.48 -16.53
N THR A 534 -11.93 28.97 -15.80
CA THR A 534 -11.62 30.40 -15.71
C THR A 534 -11.06 30.93 -17.02
N GLU A 535 -11.43 32.16 -17.38
CA GLU A 535 -10.99 32.78 -18.63
C GLU A 535 -9.46 32.89 -18.69
N GLU A 536 -8.81 33.11 -17.54
CA GLU A 536 -7.36 33.22 -17.41
C GLU A 536 -6.64 31.90 -17.74
N SER A 537 -7.15 30.76 -17.24
CA SER A 537 -6.55 29.45 -17.51
C SER A 537 -6.73 29.01 -18.96
N VAL A 538 -7.90 29.30 -19.56
CA VAL A 538 -8.15 29.04 -20.99
C VAL A 538 -7.24 29.91 -21.86
N GLN A 539 -6.99 31.16 -21.45
CA GLN A 539 -6.08 32.05 -22.17
C GLN A 539 -4.61 31.58 -22.09
N ALA A 540 -4.19 30.96 -20.97
CA ALA A 540 -2.86 30.36 -20.85
C ALA A 540 -2.65 29.23 -21.88
N VAL A 541 -3.66 28.37 -22.08
CA VAL A 541 -3.64 27.33 -23.13
C VAL A 541 -3.52 27.95 -24.52
N ARG A 542 -4.32 28.99 -24.82
CA ARG A 542 -4.27 29.68 -26.13
C ARG A 542 -2.89 30.28 -26.40
N ASN A 543 -2.24 30.85 -25.39
CA ASN A 543 -0.91 31.45 -25.50
C ASN A 543 0.16 30.37 -25.72
N ALA A 544 0.14 29.28 -24.95
CA ALA A 544 1.08 28.18 -25.10
C ALA A 544 0.92 27.48 -26.46
N LEU A 545 -0.31 27.35 -26.96
CA LEU A 545 -0.60 26.77 -28.27
C LEU A 545 -0.06 27.64 -29.41
N ALA A 546 -0.19 28.97 -29.30
CA ALA A 546 0.37 29.89 -30.29
C ALA A 546 1.90 29.78 -30.37
N GLU A 547 2.56 29.64 -29.22
CA GLU A 547 4.01 29.43 -29.15
C GLU A 547 4.41 28.07 -29.73
N ALA A 548 3.72 26.98 -29.36
CA ALA A 548 3.96 25.65 -29.90
C ALA A 548 3.85 25.61 -31.43
N LYS A 549 2.84 26.26 -32.02
CA LYS A 549 2.69 26.39 -33.48
C LYS A 549 3.83 27.18 -34.13
N ARG A 550 4.32 28.23 -33.46
CA ARG A 550 5.47 29.03 -33.94
C ARG A 550 6.74 28.18 -33.96
N VAL A 551 6.98 27.39 -32.92
CA VAL A 551 8.12 26.48 -32.83
C VAL A 551 8.02 25.35 -33.86
N TYR A 552 6.83 24.78 -34.07
CA TYR A 552 6.60 23.71 -35.05
C TYR A 552 6.88 24.14 -36.50
N THR A 553 6.49 25.37 -36.87
CA THR A 553 6.62 25.89 -38.24
C THR A 553 8.00 26.43 -38.59
N ASN A 554 8.91 26.55 -37.62
CA ASN A 554 10.26 27.07 -37.85
C ASN A 554 11.24 25.94 -38.23
N GLU A 555 11.86 26.05 -39.41
CA GLU A 555 12.78 25.05 -39.97
C GLU A 555 14.15 25.01 -39.27
N GLY A 556 14.52 26.06 -38.51
CA GLY A 556 15.81 26.18 -37.82
C GLY A 556 15.82 25.82 -36.33
N MET A 557 14.70 25.35 -35.78
CA MET A 557 14.59 25.03 -34.34
C MET A 557 15.38 23.78 -33.99
N ASN A 558 16.07 23.83 -32.86
CA ASN A 558 16.72 22.67 -32.30
C ASN A 558 15.74 21.82 -31.49
N GLN A 559 16.17 20.59 -31.21
CA GLN A 559 15.41 19.52 -30.58
C GLN A 559 14.87 19.99 -29.20
N GLU A 560 15.71 20.65 -28.40
CA GLU A 560 15.34 21.11 -27.05
C GLU A 560 14.28 22.22 -27.04
N GLU A 561 14.30 23.14 -28.01
CA GLU A 561 13.25 24.16 -28.15
C GLU A 561 11.89 23.54 -28.52
N VAL A 562 11.91 22.48 -29.34
CA VAL A 562 10.72 21.71 -29.72
C VAL A 562 10.16 20.96 -28.51
N ASN A 563 11.01 20.39 -27.66
CA ASN A 563 10.61 19.77 -26.38
C ASN A 563 10.02 20.78 -25.41
N ALA A 564 10.67 21.92 -25.22
CA ALA A 564 10.20 22.94 -24.28
C ALA A 564 8.82 23.48 -24.69
N ALA A 565 8.57 23.63 -25.99
CA ALA A 565 7.26 24.03 -26.50
C ALA A 565 6.18 22.96 -26.28
N ALA A 566 6.52 21.68 -26.45
CA ALA A 566 5.61 20.57 -26.20
C ALA A 566 5.24 20.46 -24.72
N SER A 567 6.24 20.52 -23.82
CA SER A 567 6.01 20.52 -22.37
C SER A 567 5.19 21.72 -21.92
N LYS A 568 5.55 22.95 -22.33
CA LYS A 568 4.79 24.17 -21.98
C LYS A 568 3.32 24.10 -22.43
N LEU A 569 3.05 23.50 -23.59
CA LEU A 569 1.68 23.34 -24.07
C LEU A 569 0.91 22.30 -23.26
N MET A 570 1.52 21.15 -22.97
CA MET A 570 0.94 20.12 -22.10
C MET A 570 0.68 20.67 -20.68
N ASP A 571 1.62 21.43 -20.12
CA ASP A 571 1.50 22.07 -18.82
C ASP A 571 0.35 23.08 -18.78
N ALA A 572 0.20 23.88 -19.84
CA ALA A 572 -0.90 24.83 -19.94
C ALA A 572 -2.27 24.13 -20.01
N VAL A 573 -2.38 23.04 -20.79
CA VAL A 573 -3.63 22.26 -20.91
C VAL A 573 -3.98 21.57 -19.59
N THR A 574 -2.98 21.01 -18.89
CA THR A 574 -3.19 20.36 -17.58
C THR A 574 -3.41 21.36 -16.44
N GLY A 575 -3.07 22.63 -16.65
CA GLY A 575 -3.32 23.76 -15.73
C GLY A 575 -4.67 24.47 -15.90
N LEU A 576 -5.61 23.91 -16.66
CA LEU A 576 -6.97 24.44 -16.80
C LEU A 576 -7.72 24.43 -15.44
N LEU A 577 -8.26 25.59 -15.03
CA LEU A 577 -8.82 25.84 -13.69
C LEU A 577 -10.35 25.94 -13.71
N LEU A 578 -11.07 25.14 -12.90
CA LEU A 578 -12.54 25.16 -12.77
C LEU A 578 -13.03 26.34 -11.90
N LYS A 579 -14.34 26.62 -11.93
CA LYS A 579 -14.97 27.75 -11.22
C LYS A 579 -15.49 27.47 -9.78
N ARG A 580 -15.47 26.25 -9.23
CA ARG A 580 -15.98 25.89 -7.86
C ARG A 580 -15.13 24.78 -7.22
N GLU A 581 -14.63 24.93 -5.98
CA GLU A 581 -13.74 23.92 -5.34
C GLU A 581 -13.65 23.96 -3.80
N ASP A 582 -13.63 22.79 -3.15
CA ASP A 582 -13.08 22.59 -1.78
C ASP A 582 -12.22 21.29 -1.64
N SER A 583 -12.34 20.27 -2.51
CA SER A 583 -11.57 19.00 -2.43
C SER A 583 -10.19 19.02 -3.11
N ARG A 584 -9.93 20.02 -3.95
CA ARG A 584 -8.80 20.04 -4.90
C ARG A 584 -7.48 20.56 -4.33
N LEU A 585 -7.53 21.45 -3.33
CA LEU A 585 -6.32 21.98 -2.66
C LEU A 585 -5.55 20.88 -1.90
N GLY A 586 -6.26 19.97 -1.24
CA GLY A 586 -5.64 18.86 -0.50
C GLY A 586 -4.84 17.91 -1.39
N ILE A 587 -5.30 17.67 -2.62
CA ILE A 587 -4.63 16.80 -3.60
C ILE A 587 -3.37 17.47 -4.15
N LEU A 588 -3.41 18.78 -4.43
CA LEU A 588 -2.23 19.55 -4.84
C LEU A 588 -1.12 19.55 -3.78
N ILE A 589 -1.49 19.63 -2.50
CA ILE A 589 -0.55 19.57 -1.38
C ILE A 589 0.22 18.25 -1.39
N GLN A 590 -0.49 17.11 -1.45
CA GLN A 590 0.14 15.78 -1.49
C GLN A 590 1.07 15.63 -2.69
N LYS A 591 0.69 16.18 -3.86
CA LYS A 591 1.52 16.15 -5.06
C LYS A 591 2.77 17.01 -4.95
N ALA A 592 2.64 18.24 -4.46
CA ALA A 592 3.79 19.10 -4.24
C ALA A 592 4.80 18.45 -3.28
N GLU A 593 4.33 17.77 -2.23
CA GLU A 593 5.18 16.97 -1.34
C GLU A 593 5.87 15.80 -2.05
N ALA A 594 5.16 15.09 -2.93
CA ALA A 594 5.75 14.03 -3.74
C ALA A 594 6.81 14.56 -4.72
N MET A 595 6.57 15.70 -5.37
CA MET A 595 7.53 16.33 -6.29
C MET A 595 8.81 16.79 -5.59
N LEU A 596 8.70 17.25 -4.34
CA LEU A 596 9.85 17.64 -3.52
C LEU A 596 10.78 16.47 -3.20
N LYS A 597 10.32 15.21 -3.28
CA LYS A 597 11.21 14.04 -3.16
C LYS A 597 12.25 13.96 -4.29
N ASN A 598 11.97 14.59 -5.44
CA ASN A 598 12.84 14.65 -6.60
C ASN A 598 13.39 16.07 -6.85
N GLU A 599 13.46 16.93 -5.82
CA GLU A 599 13.86 18.34 -5.96
C GLU A 599 15.25 18.53 -6.61
N ALA A 600 16.13 17.54 -6.50
CA ALA A 600 17.47 17.57 -7.10
C ALA A 600 17.44 17.78 -8.64
N GLN A 601 16.37 17.36 -9.31
CA GLN A 601 16.21 17.47 -10.76
C GLN A 601 15.81 18.88 -11.24
N TYR A 602 15.43 19.77 -10.33
CA TYR A 602 14.91 21.11 -10.64
C TYR A 602 15.84 22.22 -10.14
N THR A 603 15.70 23.41 -10.70
CA THR A 603 16.47 24.60 -10.33
C THR A 603 16.11 25.04 -8.91
N PRO A 604 17.10 25.44 -8.09
CA PRO A 604 16.85 25.81 -6.69
C PRO A 604 15.80 26.92 -6.53
N SER A 605 15.80 27.93 -7.41
CA SER A 605 14.85 29.05 -7.33
C SER A 605 13.39 28.65 -7.52
N THR A 606 13.11 27.65 -8.36
CA THR A 606 11.73 27.20 -8.63
C THR A 606 11.23 26.24 -7.56
N ILE A 607 12.12 25.41 -6.99
CA ILE A 607 11.81 24.59 -5.81
C ILE A 607 11.47 25.45 -4.59
N GLU A 608 12.17 26.57 -4.37
CA GLU A 608 11.87 27.45 -3.25
C GLU A 608 10.49 28.11 -3.38
N LYS A 609 10.09 28.48 -4.60
CA LYS A 609 8.74 28.96 -4.89
C LYS A 609 7.68 27.88 -4.61
N LEU A 610 7.96 26.63 -4.97
CA LEU A 610 7.09 25.49 -4.67
C LEU A 610 6.95 25.27 -3.16
N LYS A 611 8.05 25.26 -2.40
CA LYS A 611 8.01 25.13 -0.93
C LYS A 611 7.18 26.23 -0.28
N THR A 612 7.38 27.48 -0.74
CA THR A 612 6.63 28.64 -0.23
C THR A 612 5.12 28.50 -0.48
N ALA A 613 4.73 28.14 -1.71
CA ALA A 613 3.32 27.97 -2.06
C ALA A 613 2.68 26.77 -1.35
N LEU A 614 3.43 25.68 -1.15
CA LEU A 614 2.99 24.50 -0.43
C LEU A 614 2.69 24.80 1.04
N GLU A 615 3.56 25.55 1.72
CA GLU A 615 3.33 25.95 3.10
C GLU A 615 2.12 26.88 3.25
N ALA A 616 1.91 27.80 2.30
CA ALA A 616 0.71 28.63 2.25
C ALA A 616 -0.57 27.79 2.07
N ALA A 617 -0.54 26.81 1.17
CA ALA A 617 -1.65 25.89 0.95
C ALA A 617 -1.98 25.03 2.18
N LYS A 618 -0.96 24.48 2.84
CA LYS A 618 -1.13 23.73 4.10
C LYS A 618 -1.72 24.60 5.21
N ALA A 619 -1.35 25.86 5.29
CA ALA A 619 -1.90 26.80 6.27
C ALA A 619 -3.40 27.06 6.03
N VAL A 620 -3.82 27.18 4.77
CA VAL A 620 -5.22 27.37 4.40
C VAL A 620 -6.05 26.12 4.72
N VAL A 621 -5.57 24.92 4.39
CA VAL A 621 -6.29 23.66 4.71
C VAL A 621 -6.40 23.42 6.23
N LYS A 622 -5.42 23.86 7.02
CA LYS A 622 -5.48 23.77 8.49
C LYS A 622 -6.46 24.77 9.12
N ASN A 623 -6.89 25.80 8.38
CA ASN A 623 -7.81 26.81 8.88
C ASN A 623 -9.26 26.39 8.62
N ASN A 624 -9.95 25.92 9.65
CA ASN A 624 -11.37 25.53 9.61
C ASN A 624 -12.36 26.69 9.38
N GLN A 625 -11.87 27.92 9.20
CA GLN A 625 -12.64 29.11 8.85
C GLN A 625 -12.15 29.75 7.54
N ALA A 626 -11.29 29.07 6.77
CA ALA A 626 -10.84 29.57 5.48
C ALA A 626 -12.03 29.82 4.55
N SER A 627 -12.05 30.99 3.92
CA SER A 627 -13.04 31.31 2.90
C SER A 627 -12.69 30.61 1.58
N GLU A 628 -13.71 30.36 0.76
CA GLU A 628 -13.56 29.81 -0.60
C GLU A 628 -12.56 30.63 -1.45
N ALA A 629 -12.51 31.95 -1.26
CA ALA A 629 -11.55 32.83 -1.92
C ALA A 629 -10.08 32.58 -1.48
N GLU A 630 -9.86 32.23 -0.21
CA GLU A 630 -8.54 31.89 0.33
C GLU A 630 -8.10 30.49 -0.12
N ILE A 631 -9.03 29.53 -0.19
CA ILE A 631 -8.80 28.18 -0.71
C ILE A 631 -8.42 28.24 -2.19
N ASN A 632 -9.19 28.97 -3.00
CA ASN A 632 -8.90 29.18 -4.42
C ASN A 632 -7.57 29.90 -4.66
N LYS A 633 -7.25 30.89 -3.84
CA LYS A 633 -5.96 31.59 -3.94
C LYS A 633 -4.78 30.65 -3.65
N ALA A 634 -4.86 29.88 -2.57
CA ALA A 634 -3.82 28.91 -2.21
C ALA A 634 -3.67 27.81 -3.26
N TYR A 635 -4.78 27.35 -3.83
CA TYR A 635 -4.79 26.43 -4.96
C TYR A 635 -4.02 27.01 -6.14
N ASN A 636 -4.36 28.23 -6.56
CA ASN A 636 -3.74 28.90 -7.70
C ASN A 636 -2.24 29.14 -7.51
N GLU A 637 -1.84 29.57 -6.32
CA GLU A 637 -0.42 29.82 -6.00
C GLU A 637 0.38 28.51 -5.99
N LEU A 638 -0.18 27.42 -5.46
CA LEU A 638 0.47 26.10 -5.44
C LEU A 638 0.56 25.48 -6.84
N ALA A 639 -0.53 25.51 -7.61
CA ALA A 639 -0.54 25.05 -8.99
C ALA A 639 0.43 25.85 -9.87
N ALA A 640 0.47 27.18 -9.73
CA ALA A 640 1.42 28.04 -10.45
C ALA A 640 2.87 27.72 -10.07
N ALA A 641 3.16 27.43 -8.80
CA ALA A 641 4.51 27.09 -8.37
C ALA A 641 4.95 25.71 -8.88
N MET A 642 4.04 24.72 -8.92
CA MET A 642 4.31 23.39 -9.47
C MET A 642 4.56 23.45 -10.99
N THR A 643 3.78 24.25 -11.71
CA THR A 643 3.91 24.43 -13.17
C THR A 643 5.06 25.35 -13.58
N SER A 644 5.58 26.16 -12.65
CA SER A 644 6.76 27.01 -12.87
C SER A 644 8.08 26.33 -12.54
N LEU A 645 8.08 25.02 -12.24
CA LEU A 645 9.30 24.27 -12.00
C LEU A 645 10.13 24.15 -13.26
N VAL A 646 11.43 24.41 -13.13
CA VAL A 646 12.38 24.34 -14.24
C VAL A 646 13.37 23.22 -13.94
N ARG A 647 13.52 22.26 -14.87
CA ARG A 647 14.51 21.19 -14.74
C ARG A 647 15.92 21.73 -14.95
N LYS A 648 16.89 21.20 -14.19
CA LYS A 648 18.31 21.46 -14.43
C LYS A 648 18.73 20.84 -15.76
N GLY A 649 19.53 21.57 -16.54
CA GLY A 649 20.12 21.02 -17.76
C GLY A 649 21.28 20.06 -17.45
N ASN A 650 21.50 19.09 -18.34
CA ASN A 650 22.64 18.18 -18.26
C ASN A 650 23.93 18.90 -18.70
N LYS A 651 24.93 18.99 -17.81
CA LYS A 651 26.18 19.73 -18.05
C LYS A 651 27.31 18.88 -18.64
N THR A 652 27.06 17.60 -18.95
CA THR A 652 28.11 16.66 -19.38
C THR A 652 28.76 17.09 -20.70
N GLU A 653 27.97 17.46 -21.70
CA GLU A 653 28.49 17.86 -23.01
C GLU A 653 29.17 19.24 -22.97
N LEU A 654 28.61 20.17 -22.20
CA LEU A 654 29.23 21.47 -21.94
C LEU A 654 30.58 21.34 -21.25
N LYS A 655 30.72 20.40 -20.31
CA LYS A 655 32.01 20.09 -19.70
C LYS A 655 33.03 19.62 -20.74
N ASN A 656 32.66 18.68 -21.60
CA ASN A 656 33.56 18.13 -22.61
C ASN A 656 34.02 19.21 -23.59
N ALA A 657 33.12 20.10 -24.02
CA ALA A 657 33.45 21.22 -24.89
C ALA A 657 34.38 22.24 -24.21
N LEU A 658 34.13 22.55 -22.92
CA LEU A 658 35.02 23.39 -22.11
C LEU A 658 36.42 22.80 -21.98
N ASP A 659 36.52 21.50 -21.68
CA ASP A 659 37.81 20.79 -21.56
C ASP A 659 38.57 20.83 -22.90
N MET A 660 37.90 20.66 -24.04
CA MET A 660 38.50 20.77 -25.37
C MET A 660 39.00 22.20 -25.66
N ALA A 661 38.17 23.21 -25.40
CA ALA A 661 38.54 24.61 -25.62
C ALA A 661 39.73 25.03 -24.73
N ASP A 662 39.76 24.60 -23.47
CA ASP A 662 40.86 24.86 -22.53
C ASP A 662 42.18 24.27 -23.04
N ASN A 663 42.16 23.03 -23.57
CA ASN A 663 43.35 22.41 -24.15
C ASN A 663 43.89 23.21 -25.35
N MET A 664 43.00 23.71 -26.21
CA MET A 664 43.39 24.53 -27.37
C MET A 664 43.99 25.88 -26.94
N LEU A 665 43.43 26.51 -25.90
CA LEU A 665 43.89 27.79 -25.37
C LEU A 665 45.22 27.69 -24.59
N GLN A 666 45.60 26.50 -24.10
CA GLN A 666 46.90 26.25 -23.49
C GLN A 666 48.04 26.20 -24.52
N GLU A 667 47.75 25.83 -25.76
CA GLU A 667 48.73 25.69 -26.84
C GLU A 667 48.34 26.51 -28.08
N PRO A 668 48.14 27.84 -27.96
CA PRO A 668 47.59 28.66 -29.03
C PRO A 668 48.48 28.71 -30.27
N GLY A 669 49.80 28.50 -30.12
CA GLY A 669 50.76 28.47 -31.22
C GLY A 669 50.63 27.25 -32.14
N LYS A 670 49.85 26.22 -31.77
CA LYS A 670 49.50 25.12 -32.67
C LYS A 670 48.41 25.48 -33.68
N TYR A 671 47.73 26.61 -33.47
CA TYR A 671 46.57 27.00 -34.26
C TYR A 671 46.80 28.34 -34.96
N LEU A 672 46.16 28.53 -36.11
CA LEU A 672 46.13 29.81 -36.80
C LEU A 672 45.44 30.85 -35.90
N GLY A 673 46.15 31.91 -35.51
CA GLY A 673 45.67 32.87 -34.51
C GLY A 673 44.32 33.54 -34.84
N SER A 674 44.02 33.77 -36.12
CA SER A 674 42.71 34.29 -36.55
C SER A 674 41.56 33.29 -36.39
N SER A 675 41.85 31.98 -36.43
CA SER A 675 40.87 30.89 -36.33
C SER A 675 40.38 30.62 -34.91
N ILE A 676 41.16 31.01 -33.90
CA ILE A 676 40.84 30.84 -32.46
C ILE A 676 40.59 32.17 -31.73
N ALA A 677 40.57 33.30 -32.45
CA ALA A 677 40.48 34.63 -31.84
C ALA A 677 39.22 34.85 -30.98
N GLY A 678 38.12 34.16 -31.28
CA GLY A 678 36.86 34.21 -30.51
C GLY A 678 36.76 33.18 -29.38
N LEU A 679 37.65 32.19 -29.33
CA LEU A 679 37.50 31.02 -28.47
C LEU A 679 37.55 31.36 -26.97
N GLN A 680 38.52 32.18 -26.54
CA GLN A 680 38.65 32.56 -25.12
C GLN A 680 37.37 33.20 -24.56
N GLY A 681 36.77 34.11 -25.33
CA GLY A 681 35.56 34.82 -24.88
C GLY A 681 34.37 33.89 -24.68
N LEU A 682 34.18 32.95 -25.60
CA LEU A 682 33.10 31.95 -25.51
C LEU A 682 33.38 30.89 -24.43
N THR A 683 34.64 30.50 -24.21
CA THR A 683 35.02 29.61 -23.10
C THR A 683 34.72 30.26 -21.74
N ASP A 684 34.99 31.56 -21.59
CA ASP A 684 34.69 32.29 -20.35
C ASP A 684 33.18 32.43 -20.09
N GLU A 685 32.39 32.65 -21.15
CA GLU A 685 30.93 32.66 -21.08
C GLU A 685 30.37 31.27 -20.75
N ALA A 686 30.91 30.24 -21.38
CA ALA A 686 30.53 28.86 -21.14
C ALA A 686 30.82 28.38 -19.73
N ARG A 687 31.93 28.81 -19.14
CA ARG A 687 32.27 28.50 -17.76
C ARG A 687 31.29 29.13 -16.77
N LYS A 688 30.83 30.37 -17.03
CA LYS A 688 29.81 31.02 -16.19
C LYS A 688 28.50 30.25 -16.17
N VAL A 689 28.07 29.71 -17.32
CA VAL A 689 26.85 28.87 -17.39
C VAL A 689 27.07 27.48 -16.78
N TYR A 690 28.25 26.90 -16.97
CA TYR A 690 28.62 25.64 -16.34
C TYR A 690 28.61 25.73 -14.81
N ASP A 691 29.05 26.84 -14.23
CA ASP A 691 29.06 27.04 -12.78
C ASP A 691 27.69 27.48 -12.20
N ASP A 692 26.75 27.92 -13.04
CA ASP A 692 25.45 28.42 -12.62
C ASP A 692 24.48 27.28 -12.26
N VAL A 693 24.09 27.18 -10.99
CA VAL A 693 23.16 26.16 -10.49
C VAL A 693 21.72 26.36 -10.94
N GLU A 694 21.39 27.56 -11.45
CA GLU A 694 20.09 27.90 -12.04
C GLU A 694 20.06 27.67 -13.55
N ALA A 695 21.16 27.18 -14.15
CA ALA A 695 21.21 26.90 -15.58
C ALA A 695 20.27 25.74 -15.95
N ASP A 696 19.25 26.08 -16.75
CA ASP A 696 18.36 25.14 -17.40
C ASP A 696 18.99 24.59 -18.69
N ALA A 697 18.28 23.64 -19.32
CA ALA A 697 18.77 23.00 -20.55
C ALA A 697 18.95 24.00 -21.71
N GLU A 698 18.05 24.98 -21.85
CA GLU A 698 18.08 25.99 -22.92
C GLU A 698 19.36 26.83 -22.85
N ARG A 699 19.66 27.38 -21.67
CA ARG A 699 20.87 28.20 -21.48
C ARG A 699 22.16 27.41 -21.64
N ILE A 700 22.17 26.13 -21.25
CA ILE A 700 23.31 25.23 -21.44
C ILE A 700 23.51 24.90 -22.93
N GLY A 701 22.43 24.58 -23.64
CA GLY A 701 22.45 24.21 -25.06
C GLY A 701 22.90 25.35 -25.98
N GLU A 702 22.41 26.57 -25.76
CA GLU A 702 22.81 27.76 -26.54
C GLU A 702 24.33 28.02 -26.45
N VAL A 703 24.85 27.97 -25.23
CA VAL A 703 26.25 28.23 -24.93
C VAL A 703 27.14 27.08 -25.41
N LEU A 704 26.70 25.83 -25.25
CA LEU A 704 27.37 24.66 -25.81
C LEU A 704 27.50 24.77 -27.34
N LYS A 705 26.41 25.10 -28.03
CA LYS A 705 26.41 25.30 -29.48
C LYS A 705 27.35 26.42 -29.90
N GLY A 706 27.34 27.55 -29.19
CA GLY A 706 28.27 28.66 -29.42
C GLY A 706 29.73 28.22 -29.29
N LEU A 707 30.05 27.52 -28.20
CA LEU A 707 31.40 27.03 -27.93
C LEU A 707 31.87 26.00 -28.95
N ILE A 708 31.04 25.01 -29.30
CA ILE A 708 31.37 24.01 -30.33
C ILE A 708 31.63 24.67 -31.69
N ASN A 709 30.78 25.62 -32.10
CA ASN A 709 30.97 26.32 -33.36
C ASN A 709 32.31 27.08 -33.40
N GLU A 710 32.75 27.62 -32.28
CA GLU A 710 34.04 28.30 -32.19
C GLU A 710 35.22 27.32 -32.18
N ILE A 711 35.09 26.19 -31.47
CA ILE A 711 36.08 25.09 -31.51
C ILE A 711 36.27 24.60 -32.95
N LEU A 712 35.19 24.43 -33.72
CA LEU A 712 35.22 23.94 -35.09
C LEU A 712 35.87 24.93 -36.09
N LYS A 713 36.01 26.21 -35.73
CA LYS A 713 36.73 27.19 -36.57
C LYS A 713 38.24 27.02 -36.49
N ALA A 714 38.76 26.42 -35.42
CA ALA A 714 40.19 26.32 -35.23
C ALA A 714 40.87 25.54 -36.37
N ARG A 715 42.02 26.05 -36.80
CA ARG A 715 42.86 25.42 -37.82
C ARG A 715 44.25 25.21 -37.29
N LEU A 716 44.80 24.02 -37.50
CA LEU A 716 46.16 23.70 -37.08
C LEU A 716 47.17 24.38 -38.02
N MET A 717 48.18 25.01 -37.44
CA MET A 717 49.35 25.47 -38.21
C MET A 717 50.05 24.24 -38.80
N GLY A 718 50.46 24.32 -40.06
CA GLY A 718 51.15 23.24 -40.78
C GLY A 718 50.25 22.15 -41.37
N ASP A 719 48.95 22.12 -41.06
CA ASP A 719 47.96 21.21 -41.67
C ASP A 719 47.47 21.81 -42.98
N THR A 720 48.17 21.53 -44.07
CA THR A 720 47.96 22.17 -45.37
C THR A 720 46.88 21.47 -46.19
N ASP A 721 46.54 20.22 -45.89
CA ASP A 721 45.45 19.50 -46.54
C ASP A 721 44.12 19.57 -45.77
N LEU A 722 44.13 20.18 -44.58
CA LEU A 722 43.01 20.44 -43.68
C LEU A 722 42.34 19.16 -43.17
N ASN A 723 43.12 18.08 -43.01
CA ASN A 723 42.62 16.80 -42.52
C ASN A 723 42.58 16.69 -40.99
N GLY A 724 43.10 17.70 -40.27
CA GLY A 724 43.17 17.76 -38.81
C GLY A 724 44.44 17.13 -38.21
N VAL A 725 45.42 16.77 -39.02
CA VAL A 725 46.70 16.15 -38.61
C VAL A 725 47.84 16.80 -39.39
N VAL A 726 48.92 17.15 -38.68
CA VAL A 726 50.14 17.67 -39.32
C VAL A 726 51.14 16.54 -39.51
N ASP A 727 51.34 16.11 -40.75
CA ASP A 727 52.24 15.01 -41.11
C ASP A 727 53.11 15.32 -42.35
N THR A 728 53.82 14.31 -42.86
CA THR A 728 54.71 14.49 -44.02
C THR A 728 53.98 14.78 -45.34
N ASN A 729 52.69 14.44 -45.44
CA ASN A 729 51.84 14.74 -46.59
C ASN A 729 51.57 16.23 -46.71
N ASP A 730 51.47 16.96 -45.59
CA ASP A 730 51.28 18.41 -45.62
C ASP A 730 52.44 19.13 -46.29
N SER A 731 53.66 18.74 -45.92
CA SER A 731 54.87 19.22 -46.61
C SER A 731 54.83 18.88 -48.11
N ALA A 732 54.35 17.69 -48.48
CA ALA A 732 54.23 17.29 -49.87
C ALA A 732 53.15 18.07 -50.63
N GLU A 733 52.03 18.39 -50.00
CA GLU A 733 50.96 19.23 -50.58
C GLU A 733 51.43 20.68 -50.77
N LEU A 734 52.14 21.24 -49.78
CA LEU A 734 52.75 22.57 -49.91
C LEU A 734 53.76 22.64 -51.06
N LEU A 735 54.62 21.62 -51.20
CA LEU A 735 55.57 21.55 -52.32
C LEU A 735 54.88 21.39 -53.68
N LYS A 736 53.74 20.67 -53.75
CA LYS A 736 52.92 20.61 -54.97
C LYS A 736 52.32 21.98 -55.30
N TYR A 737 51.90 22.74 -54.29
CA TYR A 737 51.45 24.12 -54.46
C TYR A 737 52.56 25.02 -54.98
N ASN A 738 53.74 25.00 -54.36
CA ASN A 738 54.90 25.79 -54.83
C ASN A 738 55.35 25.41 -56.26
N ALA A 739 55.11 24.17 -56.68
CA ALA A 739 55.37 23.70 -58.05
C ALA A 739 54.21 23.96 -59.04
N GLU A 740 53.17 24.68 -58.62
CA GLU A 740 51.95 24.99 -59.40
C GLU A 740 51.16 23.74 -59.84
N LEU A 741 51.36 22.60 -59.18
CA LEU A 741 50.66 21.34 -59.48
C LEU A 741 49.28 21.25 -58.81
N ARG A 742 49.02 22.09 -57.79
CA ARG A 742 47.75 22.19 -57.07
C ARG A 742 47.59 23.61 -56.50
N PRO A 743 46.43 24.28 -56.67
CA PRO A 743 46.20 25.57 -56.01
C PRO A 743 45.85 25.38 -54.52
N PHE A 744 46.31 26.30 -53.68
CA PHE A 744 45.85 26.44 -52.28
C PHE A 744 44.74 27.48 -52.19
N THR A 745 43.91 27.35 -51.16
CA THR A 745 42.99 28.39 -50.72
C THR A 745 43.71 29.41 -49.83
N GLU A 746 43.14 30.60 -49.63
CA GLU A 746 43.70 31.61 -48.72
C GLU A 746 43.93 31.06 -47.30
N GLU A 747 43.03 30.19 -46.81
CA GLU A 747 43.17 29.52 -45.51
C GLU A 747 44.36 28.54 -45.48
N GLN A 748 44.55 27.77 -46.56
CA GLN A 748 45.69 26.84 -46.69
C GLN A 748 47.03 27.57 -46.80
N GLU A 749 47.08 28.74 -47.44
CA GLU A 749 48.28 29.58 -47.48
C GLU A 749 48.63 30.11 -46.08
N LEU A 750 47.63 30.51 -45.28
CA LEU A 750 47.83 31.02 -43.93
C LEU A 750 48.30 29.95 -42.93
N VAL A 751 47.76 28.73 -42.99
CA VAL A 751 48.23 27.63 -42.14
C VAL A 751 49.57 27.06 -42.59
N ALA A 752 49.91 27.20 -43.88
CA ALA A 752 51.17 26.73 -44.44
C ALA A 752 52.38 27.63 -44.10
N ASP A 753 52.18 28.93 -43.86
CA ASP A 753 53.22 29.87 -43.40
C ASP A 753 53.57 29.62 -41.92
N VAL A 754 54.20 28.47 -41.65
CA VAL A 754 54.56 28.06 -40.30
C VAL A 754 55.77 28.81 -39.74
N ASN A 755 56.57 29.44 -40.60
CA ASN A 755 57.73 30.22 -40.16
C ASN A 755 57.40 31.72 -39.96
N GLY A 756 56.23 32.19 -40.44
CA GLY A 756 55.69 33.52 -40.23
C GLY A 756 56.36 34.63 -41.05
N ASP A 757 56.97 34.29 -42.19
CA ASP A 757 57.59 35.26 -43.10
C ASP A 757 56.62 35.91 -44.10
N GLY A 758 55.36 35.45 -44.09
CA GLY A 758 54.28 35.94 -44.93
C GLY A 758 54.16 35.23 -46.28
N THR A 759 54.92 34.15 -46.50
CA THR A 759 54.89 33.36 -47.74
C THR A 759 54.96 31.87 -47.49
N ALA A 760 53.92 31.12 -47.89
CA ALA A 760 53.91 29.66 -47.81
C ALA A 760 54.85 29.02 -48.86
N ASP A 761 56.08 28.69 -48.47
CA ASP A 761 57.12 28.23 -49.39
C ASP A 761 57.87 26.95 -48.98
N SER A 762 58.93 26.61 -49.72
CA SER A 762 59.72 25.39 -49.43
C SER A 762 60.44 25.41 -48.08
N GLY A 763 60.65 26.59 -47.49
CA GLY A 763 61.14 26.79 -46.14
C GLY A 763 60.13 26.29 -45.10
N ASP A 764 58.86 26.63 -45.25
CA ASP A 764 57.77 26.12 -44.42
C ASP A 764 57.59 24.61 -44.57
N ALA A 765 57.66 24.10 -45.80
CA ALA A 765 57.60 22.67 -46.05
C ALA A 765 58.68 21.90 -45.28
N ALA A 766 59.87 22.50 -45.10
CA ALA A 766 60.96 21.92 -44.30
C ALA A 766 60.71 22.01 -42.79
N VAL A 767 59.99 23.04 -42.32
CA VAL A 767 59.61 23.20 -40.90
C VAL A 767 58.47 22.22 -40.55
N ILE A 768 57.47 22.05 -41.42
CA ILE A 768 56.41 21.03 -41.28
C ILE A 768 57.02 19.61 -41.17
N LEU A 769 58.03 19.29 -41.99
CA LEU A 769 58.74 18.00 -41.87
C LEU A 769 59.53 17.86 -40.56
N GLN A 770 60.07 18.95 -40.02
CA GLN A 770 60.73 18.92 -38.72
C GLN A 770 59.73 18.66 -37.60
N TYR A 771 58.53 19.24 -37.68
CA TYR A 771 57.44 18.99 -36.74
C TYR A 771 56.94 17.55 -36.83
N ALA A 772 56.63 17.06 -38.04
CA ALA A 772 56.21 15.68 -38.28
C ALA A 772 57.28 14.63 -37.88
N ALA A 773 58.56 15.00 -37.91
CA ALA A 773 59.67 14.17 -37.44
C ALA A 773 59.98 14.36 -35.94
N GLU A 774 59.12 15.06 -35.19
CA GLU A 774 59.22 15.34 -33.76
C GLU A 774 60.52 16.08 -33.36
N LYS A 775 61.14 16.81 -34.30
CA LYS A 775 62.34 17.63 -34.03
C LYS A 775 62.02 18.97 -33.39
N ILE A 776 60.80 19.45 -33.61
CA ILE A 776 60.21 20.63 -32.98
C ILE A 776 58.82 20.25 -32.46
N VAL A 777 58.38 20.89 -31.38
CA VAL A 777 57.12 20.59 -30.69
C VAL A 777 56.02 21.64 -30.96
N SER A 778 56.38 22.72 -31.65
CA SER A 778 55.51 23.80 -32.12
C SER A 778 56.20 24.53 -33.27
N PHE A 779 55.41 25.33 -34.00
CA PHE A 779 55.88 26.21 -35.07
C PHE A 779 56.38 27.56 -34.53
#